data_AF-A0A1I7UDW3-F1
#
_entry.id   AF-A0A1I7UDW3-F1
#
_cell.length_a   1.000
_cell.length_b   1.000
_cell.length_c   1.000
_cell.angle_alpha   90.00
_cell.angle_beta   90.00
_cell.angle_gamma   90.00
#
_symmetry.space_group_name_H-M   'P 1'
#
loop_
_entity.id
_entity.type
_entity.pdbx_description
1 polymer ?
#
loop_
_entity_poly.entity_id
_entity_poly.type
_entity_poly.pdbx_seq_one_letter_code
_entity_poly.pdbx_strand_id
1 'polypeptide(L)'
;MRIEILLIGISVILPLASEKPFKNVNIQMSEIRFQLGDIGQWTKEELLEWELSNGNVSSMELMEKVLSGRSLDAHLFDEYVQMDISNGIEELNELADEWKRAKELNVKEEDRKKILDALDGLKDLKVPNSSKTAAELEVDITKFRSRIKVSINEKLYNNYMRWNLLKILEFIEDIVKKYPRNLTMFPTSRDDVETIGSAAYSVSKLFWNIGNVLEDISEHFFAAEYLNVDPRKRLDEVIRIIEDATDKVRSLQSPVLKALGKEMNSIETLRDAKLVEKVKELAGKLEDTVSKMAGVGIQNEMLEDYRNVESASEFLQKVSNFSYSVSRVVRQFSTLKRRWTPLTDHFNALQLPSGNLSALLGNLRRCPSFPVDYQKRINESITISEPLIRARELELKLEDFMSKLRRHNFTELSEKFERAVKYVEEFRVMESFWNFNQTDFGDILEALELTGEDAEMTVVGNWSREYYILTSNIDFPLLIGTIKDTEEDLSKAEERIKCLSELPVAEAGPFIELPPKVWDFDPKPTRHLVETVLGFKKIHRMIVELNEWKFETNMESFGLDEQDVNAIQKGIEVVEQLGDIDGLLKEMNELSGINGSEVEEAWQTVRTALIQLNSELSDHLPPIDTNLTNLRSAISVIQLPSDLPIQLIINWVNGNLKGVVRSEYENTLQRLIRMDFANYSKKLDEMSHAIGKWSGNKGSAEEDEKEEEDCLVVMACVFLRDEDLNFRITSVRCLKMSYKIVKLEGKGIFHEIE
;
A
#
# COMPACT_ATOMS: atom_id res chain seq x y z
N MET A 1 55.87 -117.86 26.08
CA MET A 1 56.95 -118.08 25.08
C MET A 1 56.27 -118.51 23.78
N ARG A 2 56.48 -117.80 22.66
CA ARG A 2 55.87 -118.06 21.32
C ARG A 2 54.33 -117.91 21.28
N ILE A 3 53.62 -117.70 20.17
CA ILE A 3 53.76 -117.04 18.83
C ILE A 3 52.47 -117.45 18.05
N GLU A 4 52.07 -116.72 17.00
CA GLU A 4 50.99 -117.01 16.01
C GLU A 4 49.51 -116.95 16.50
N ILE A 5 48.49 -116.32 15.87
CA ILE A 5 48.13 -115.68 14.55
C ILE A 5 47.00 -116.44 13.79
N LEU A 6 46.14 -115.67 13.08
CA LEU A 6 44.97 -115.99 12.20
C LEU A 6 43.58 -116.18 12.89
N LEU A 7 42.57 -115.30 12.69
CA LEU A 7 41.70 -114.97 11.50
C LEU A 7 40.54 -115.99 11.32
N ILE A 8 39.26 -115.67 11.02
CA ILE A 8 38.62 -114.61 10.18
C ILE A 8 37.21 -114.18 10.71
N GLY A 9 36.88 -112.87 10.64
CA GLY A 9 35.56 -112.23 10.32
C GLY A 9 34.35 -112.23 11.30
N ILE A 10 33.21 -111.55 11.02
CA ILE A 10 32.85 -110.48 10.03
C ILE A 10 31.50 -109.76 10.39
N SER A 11 31.34 -108.46 10.03
CA SER A 11 30.12 -107.60 9.83
C SER A 11 29.15 -107.08 10.94
N VAL A 12 29.08 -105.72 11.03
CA VAL A 12 27.93 -104.77 11.25
C VAL A 12 27.26 -104.72 12.65
N ILE A 13 27.34 -103.67 13.53
CA ILE A 13 27.14 -102.17 13.49
C ILE A 13 25.64 -101.75 13.48
N LEU A 14 25.02 -101.35 14.60
CA LEU A 14 25.02 -100.05 15.36
C LEU A 14 24.61 -100.35 16.85
N PRO A 15 24.82 -99.49 17.91
CA PRO A 15 24.30 -98.10 17.98
C PRO A 15 25.05 -97.04 18.85
N LEU A 16 24.64 -95.76 18.67
CA LEU A 16 24.50 -94.61 19.61
C LEU A 16 25.54 -94.29 20.72
N ALA A 17 25.93 -93.00 20.81
CA ALA A 17 26.44 -92.37 22.03
C ALA A 17 26.06 -90.87 22.16
N SER A 18 25.11 -90.58 23.06
CA SER A 18 24.97 -89.37 23.91
C SER A 18 25.46 -88.00 23.40
N GLU A 19 24.55 -87.15 22.92
CA GLU A 19 24.77 -85.70 22.76
C GLU A 19 24.75 -84.95 24.10
N LYS A 20 25.57 -83.88 24.22
CA LYS A 20 25.45 -82.86 25.27
C LYS A 20 24.53 -81.73 24.77
N PRO A 21 23.85 -80.96 25.66
CA PRO A 21 23.11 -79.79 25.24
C PRO A 21 24.05 -78.73 24.65
N PHE A 22 23.78 -78.29 23.42
CA PHE A 22 24.51 -77.21 22.76
C PHE A 22 24.31 -75.88 23.51
N LYS A 23 25.41 -75.17 23.80
CA LYS A 23 25.36 -73.76 24.20
C LYS A 23 24.98 -72.91 22.99
N ASN A 24 24.09 -71.94 23.19
CA ASN A 24 23.69 -71.02 22.13
C ASN A 24 24.53 -69.73 22.20
N VAL A 25 25.44 -69.56 21.24
CA VAL A 25 26.39 -68.44 21.16
C VAL A 25 25.66 -67.10 21.14
N ASN A 26 24.58 -66.99 20.37
CA ASN A 26 23.73 -65.79 20.33
C ASN A 26 23.28 -65.30 21.72
N ILE A 27 22.92 -66.22 22.62
CA ILE A 27 22.43 -65.87 23.96
C ILE A 27 23.59 -65.36 24.83
N GLN A 28 24.75 -66.02 24.79
CA GLN A 28 25.93 -65.59 25.55
C GLN A 28 26.49 -64.27 25.03
N MET A 29 26.56 -64.08 23.71
CA MET A 29 27.01 -62.83 23.09
C MET A 29 26.04 -61.67 23.33
N SER A 30 24.72 -61.92 23.36
CA SER A 30 23.72 -60.90 23.72
C SER A 30 23.84 -60.46 25.18
N GLU A 31 24.11 -61.39 26.10
CA GLU A 31 24.35 -61.07 27.53
C GLU A 31 25.65 -60.27 27.72
N ILE A 32 26.73 -60.68 27.04
CA ILE A 32 28.00 -59.96 27.05
C ILE A 32 27.83 -58.55 26.48
N ARG A 33 27.10 -58.42 25.36
CA ARG A 33 26.75 -57.12 24.77
C ARG A 33 25.93 -56.25 25.73
N PHE A 34 24.98 -56.82 26.45
CA PHE A 34 24.17 -56.10 27.45
C PHE A 34 25.06 -55.55 28.58
N GLN A 35 25.88 -56.41 29.20
CA GLN A 35 26.80 -56.01 30.28
C GLN A 35 27.87 -55.01 29.83
N LEU A 36 28.39 -55.14 28.61
CA LEU A 36 29.34 -54.18 28.04
C LEU A 36 28.68 -52.88 27.58
N GLY A 37 27.40 -52.91 27.18
CA GLY A 37 26.65 -51.74 26.73
C GLY A 37 26.53 -50.70 27.84
N ASP A 38 26.15 -51.14 29.05
CA ASP A 38 26.10 -50.28 30.23
C ASP A 38 27.47 -49.66 30.54
N ILE A 39 28.56 -50.43 30.44
CA ILE A 39 29.93 -49.95 30.68
C ILE A 39 30.38 -48.97 29.59
N GLY A 40 30.12 -49.26 28.32
CA GLY A 40 30.48 -48.40 27.20
C GLY A 40 29.74 -47.06 27.22
N GLN A 41 28.48 -47.06 27.66
CA GLN A 41 27.72 -45.85 27.87
C GLN A 41 28.21 -45.08 29.11
N TRP A 42 28.36 -45.73 30.27
CA TRP A 42 28.85 -45.06 31.48
C TRP A 42 30.26 -44.49 31.33
N THR A 43 31.20 -45.22 30.72
CA THR A 43 32.56 -44.70 30.49
C THR A 43 32.58 -43.53 29.49
N LYS A 44 31.63 -43.47 28.55
CA LYS A 44 31.43 -42.29 27.71
C LYS A 44 30.86 -41.12 28.53
N GLU A 45 29.82 -41.35 29.32
CA GLU A 45 29.18 -40.32 30.15
C GLU A 45 30.15 -39.75 31.21
N GLU A 46 30.90 -40.60 31.92
CA GLU A 46 31.94 -40.21 32.88
C GLU A 46 33.09 -39.43 32.22
N LEU A 47 33.52 -39.79 30.99
CA LEU A 47 34.53 -39.02 30.23
C LEU A 47 34.04 -37.61 29.91
N LEU A 48 32.81 -37.49 29.39
CA LEU A 48 32.25 -36.20 29.00
C LEU A 48 32.00 -35.29 30.22
N GLU A 49 31.52 -35.84 31.33
CA GLU A 49 31.41 -35.12 32.61
C GLU A 49 32.77 -34.61 33.11
N TRP A 50 33.82 -35.43 32.99
CA TRP A 50 35.19 -35.04 33.38
C TRP A 50 35.79 -33.97 32.47
N GLU A 51 35.61 -34.08 31.15
CA GLU A 51 36.07 -33.10 30.16
C GLU A 51 35.45 -31.71 30.39
N LEU A 52 34.16 -31.67 30.71
CA LEU A 52 33.43 -30.43 31.03
C LEU A 52 33.83 -29.88 32.42
N SER A 53 33.85 -30.74 33.45
CA SER A 53 34.20 -30.38 34.83
C SER A 53 35.60 -29.76 34.97
N ASN A 54 36.54 -30.20 34.14
CA ASN A 54 37.94 -29.76 34.18
C ASN A 54 38.29 -28.72 33.10
N GLY A 55 37.33 -28.33 32.25
CA GLY A 55 37.50 -27.30 31.23
C GLY A 55 38.34 -27.73 30.02
N ASN A 56 38.47 -29.05 29.77
CA ASN A 56 39.05 -29.57 28.54
C ASN A 56 38.13 -29.36 27.33
N VAL A 57 36.81 -29.29 27.58
CA VAL A 57 35.80 -28.79 26.64
C VAL A 57 35.14 -27.57 27.25
N SER A 58 35.31 -26.41 26.62
CA SER A 58 34.65 -25.18 27.03
C SER A 58 33.15 -25.17 26.70
N SER A 59 32.40 -24.27 27.34
CA SER A 59 30.99 -24.02 27.02
C SER A 59 30.79 -23.69 25.53
N MET A 60 31.66 -22.87 24.94
CA MET A 60 31.60 -22.51 23.53
C MET A 60 31.88 -23.72 22.62
N GLU A 61 32.86 -24.57 22.93
CA GLU A 61 33.13 -25.78 22.15
C GLU A 61 31.98 -26.80 22.23
N LEU A 62 31.35 -26.96 23.41
CA LEU A 62 30.14 -27.79 23.53
C LEU A 62 28.97 -27.19 22.73
N MET A 63 28.79 -25.87 22.77
CA MET A 63 27.76 -25.17 22.00
C MET A 63 28.00 -25.32 20.48
N GLU A 64 29.25 -25.24 20.01
CA GLU A 64 29.61 -25.47 18.61
C GLU A 64 29.42 -26.92 18.17
N LYS A 65 29.68 -27.91 19.04
CA LYS A 65 29.37 -29.33 18.78
C LYS A 65 27.85 -29.58 18.65
N VAL A 66 27.06 -29.02 19.57
CA VAL A 66 25.61 -29.27 19.67
C VAL A 66 24.80 -28.48 18.64
N LEU A 67 25.27 -27.31 18.21
CA LEU A 67 24.59 -26.53 17.16
C LEU A 67 25.00 -26.98 15.77
N SER A 68 24.07 -26.99 14.81
CA SER A 68 24.39 -27.21 13.40
C SER A 68 24.78 -25.90 12.73
N GLY A 69 25.91 -25.88 12.01
CA GLY A 69 26.32 -24.76 11.16
C GLY A 69 27.53 -23.98 11.66
N ARG A 70 27.58 -22.68 11.34
CA ARG A 70 28.67 -21.78 11.72
C ARG A 70 28.49 -21.32 13.17
N SER A 71 29.59 -21.15 13.88
CA SER A 71 29.56 -20.42 15.15
C SER A 71 29.11 -18.98 14.94
N LEU A 72 28.28 -18.49 15.87
CA LEU A 72 27.80 -17.13 15.89
C LEU A 72 28.72 -16.30 16.78
N ASP A 73 29.41 -15.33 16.19
CA ASP A 73 30.16 -14.33 16.94
C ASP A 73 29.17 -13.39 17.67
N ALA A 74 29.36 -13.17 18.98
CA ALA A 74 28.56 -12.24 19.76
C ALA A 74 28.69 -10.80 19.24
N HIS A 75 29.85 -10.42 18.70
CA HIS A 75 30.10 -9.10 18.11
C HIS A 75 29.21 -8.77 16.91
N LEU A 76 28.57 -9.78 16.31
CA LEU A 76 27.53 -9.58 15.28
C LEU A 76 26.36 -8.73 15.78
N PHE A 77 26.15 -8.65 17.10
CA PHE A 77 25.00 -7.98 17.71
C PHE A 77 25.32 -6.64 18.41
N ASP A 78 26.60 -6.27 18.56
CA ASP A 78 27.04 -5.11 19.37
C ASP A 78 26.36 -3.80 18.95
N GLU A 79 26.28 -3.53 17.64
CA GLU A 79 25.62 -2.33 17.08
C GLU A 79 24.16 -2.25 17.54
N TYR A 80 23.43 -3.37 17.45
CA TYR A 80 22.01 -3.45 17.84
C TYR A 80 21.81 -3.37 19.36
N VAL A 81 22.75 -3.87 20.15
CA VAL A 81 22.70 -3.76 21.62
C VAL A 81 22.77 -2.30 22.05
N GLN A 82 23.58 -1.48 21.37
CA GLN A 82 23.75 -0.05 21.67
C GLN A 82 22.58 0.84 21.21
N MET A 83 21.80 0.45 20.20
CA MET A 83 20.63 1.22 19.73
C MET A 83 19.59 1.42 20.85
N ASP A 84 19.23 2.66 21.21
CA ASP A 84 18.03 2.89 22.02
C ASP A 84 16.79 2.61 21.17
N ILE A 85 15.91 1.77 21.72
CA ILE A 85 14.64 1.36 21.10
C ILE A 85 13.48 1.42 22.10
N SER A 86 13.69 2.05 23.25
CA SER A 86 12.67 2.22 24.31
C SER A 86 11.41 2.91 23.79
N ASN A 87 11.59 3.85 22.85
CA ASN A 87 10.52 4.57 22.15
C ASN A 87 10.34 4.11 20.69
N GLY A 88 10.92 2.97 20.29
CA GLY A 88 11.11 2.59 18.89
C GLY A 88 12.42 3.10 18.29
N ILE A 89 12.66 2.80 17.01
CA ILE A 89 13.86 3.22 16.27
C ILE A 89 13.60 4.59 15.63
N GLU A 90 14.55 5.52 15.78
CA GLU A 90 14.43 6.94 15.39
C GLU A 90 13.93 7.12 13.95
N GLU A 91 14.59 6.53 12.97
CA GLU A 91 14.25 6.68 11.54
C GLU A 91 12.88 6.09 11.19
N LEU A 92 12.45 5.06 11.93
CA LEU A 92 11.13 4.43 11.73
C LEU A 92 10.01 5.28 12.33
N ASN A 93 10.31 5.97 13.43
CA ASN A 93 9.41 6.91 14.07
C ASN A 93 9.26 8.18 13.23
N GLU A 94 10.36 8.78 12.76
CA GLU A 94 10.33 9.91 11.83
C GLU A 94 9.47 9.61 10.58
N LEU A 95 9.62 8.41 10.00
CA LEU A 95 8.90 8.00 8.79
C LEU A 95 7.40 7.83 9.06
N ALA A 96 7.04 7.24 10.20
CA ALA A 96 5.65 7.10 10.63
C ALA A 96 5.00 8.46 10.95
N ASP A 97 5.77 9.39 11.51
CA ASP A 97 5.34 10.72 11.87
C ASP A 97 5.11 11.62 10.65
N GLU A 98 5.97 11.60 9.64
CA GLU A 98 5.69 12.32 8.37
C GLU A 98 4.47 11.74 7.65
N TRP A 99 4.34 10.41 7.58
CA TRP A 99 3.15 9.77 7.02
C TRP A 99 1.88 10.17 7.77
N LYS A 100 1.93 10.27 9.11
CA LYS A 100 0.81 10.71 9.94
C LYS A 100 0.49 12.18 9.72
N ARG A 101 1.50 13.06 9.68
CA ARG A 101 1.35 14.50 9.35
C ARG A 101 0.65 14.67 8.00
N ALA A 102 1.07 13.93 6.98
CA ALA A 102 0.45 13.96 5.66
C ALA A 102 -1.03 13.51 5.69
N LYS A 103 -1.35 12.39 6.36
CA LYS A 103 -2.73 11.92 6.50
C LYS A 103 -3.63 12.90 7.28
N GLU A 104 -3.11 13.56 8.32
CA GLU A 104 -3.85 14.54 9.12
C GLU A 104 -4.23 15.81 8.34
N LEU A 105 -3.49 16.18 7.29
CA LEU A 105 -3.82 17.30 6.40
C LEU A 105 -5.10 17.05 5.57
N ASN A 106 -5.49 15.78 5.39
CA ASN A 106 -6.79 15.31 4.88
C ASN A 106 -7.30 16.07 3.63
N VAL A 107 -6.42 16.35 2.67
CA VAL A 107 -6.77 16.98 1.39
C VAL A 107 -7.49 15.96 0.51
N LYS A 108 -8.81 16.09 0.41
CA LYS A 108 -9.67 15.19 -0.37
C LYS A 108 -9.37 15.27 -1.87
N GLU A 109 -9.59 14.16 -2.56
CA GLU A 109 -9.47 14.07 -4.02
C GLU A 109 -10.41 15.05 -4.74
N GLU A 110 -11.63 15.22 -4.23
CA GLU A 110 -12.60 16.23 -4.70
C GLU A 110 -12.02 17.65 -4.67
N ASP A 111 -11.21 17.96 -3.66
CA ASP A 111 -10.63 19.29 -3.47
C ASP A 111 -9.34 19.49 -4.27
N ARG A 112 -8.55 18.42 -4.49
CA ARG A 112 -7.46 18.42 -5.49
C ARG A 112 -8.02 18.64 -6.89
N LYS A 113 -9.08 17.92 -7.25
CA LYS A 113 -9.75 18.05 -8.54
C LYS A 113 -10.28 19.46 -8.77
N LYS A 114 -10.93 20.10 -7.79
CA LYS A 114 -11.37 21.51 -7.92
C LYS A 114 -10.22 22.47 -8.27
N ILE A 115 -9.01 22.22 -7.74
CA ILE A 115 -7.82 23.05 -8.06
C ILE A 115 -7.29 22.72 -9.47
N LEU A 116 -7.27 21.44 -9.86
CA LEU A 116 -6.87 21.03 -11.21
C LEU A 116 -7.84 21.57 -12.28
N ASP A 117 -9.16 21.41 -12.09
CA ASP A 117 -10.21 21.93 -12.96
C ASP A 117 -10.11 23.47 -13.08
N ALA A 118 -9.80 24.17 -11.97
CA ALA A 118 -9.58 25.61 -11.97
C ALA A 118 -8.31 26.04 -12.73
N LEU A 119 -7.20 25.33 -12.53
CA LEU A 119 -5.94 25.56 -13.24
C LEU A 119 -6.10 25.30 -14.74
N ASP A 120 -6.84 24.26 -15.14
CA ASP A 120 -7.15 23.99 -16.55
C ASP A 120 -8.02 25.11 -17.15
N GLY A 121 -9.03 25.56 -16.41
CA GLY A 121 -9.87 26.71 -16.76
C GLY A 121 -9.15 28.07 -16.86
N LEU A 122 -7.89 28.17 -16.40
CA LEU A 122 -7.02 29.34 -16.63
C LEU A 122 -6.34 29.34 -18.01
N LYS A 123 -6.18 28.19 -18.67
CA LYS A 123 -5.41 28.10 -19.94
C LYS A 123 -6.03 28.90 -21.08
N ASP A 124 -7.37 28.91 -21.13
CA ASP A 124 -8.15 29.57 -22.19
C ASP A 124 -8.69 30.95 -21.79
N LEU A 125 -8.22 31.52 -20.67
CA LEU A 125 -8.69 32.81 -20.17
C LEU A 125 -8.17 33.96 -21.05
N LYS A 126 -9.02 34.40 -21.99
CA LYS A 126 -8.77 35.60 -22.80
C LYS A 126 -8.84 36.83 -21.91
N VAL A 127 -7.70 37.47 -21.69
CA VAL A 127 -7.60 38.77 -21.05
C VAL A 127 -8.40 39.80 -21.87
N PRO A 128 -9.46 40.43 -21.31
CA PRO A 128 -10.17 41.51 -21.99
C PRO A 128 -9.28 42.76 -22.01
N ASN A 129 -9.25 43.50 -23.11
CA ASN A 129 -8.61 44.82 -23.13
C ASN A 129 -9.58 45.83 -22.51
N SER A 130 -9.43 46.05 -21.20
CA SER A 130 -10.30 46.88 -20.37
C SER A 130 -10.47 48.31 -20.94
N SER A 131 -9.34 48.98 -21.16
CA SER A 131 -9.29 50.38 -21.58
C SER A 131 -9.88 50.61 -22.98
N LYS A 132 -9.69 49.68 -23.92
CA LYS A 132 -10.34 49.77 -25.24
C LYS A 132 -11.87 49.79 -25.11
N THR A 133 -12.44 48.92 -24.28
CA THR A 133 -13.91 48.84 -24.12
C THR A 133 -14.46 50.07 -23.39
N ALA A 134 -13.75 50.57 -22.38
CA ALA A 134 -14.12 51.81 -21.68
C ALA A 134 -14.09 53.04 -22.62
N ALA A 135 -13.03 53.19 -23.43
CA ALA A 135 -12.90 54.28 -24.39
C ALA A 135 -13.99 54.25 -25.49
N GLU A 136 -14.33 53.06 -26.02
CA GLU A 136 -15.43 52.91 -26.97
C GLU A 136 -16.78 53.28 -26.35
N LEU A 137 -17.00 52.96 -25.07
CA LEU A 137 -18.23 53.27 -24.34
C LEU A 137 -18.36 54.78 -24.01
N GLU A 138 -17.28 55.46 -23.61
CA GLU A 138 -17.25 56.92 -23.38
C GLU A 138 -17.55 57.69 -24.68
N VAL A 139 -17.02 57.22 -25.81
CA VAL A 139 -17.34 57.75 -27.15
C VAL A 139 -18.83 57.60 -27.48
N ASP A 140 -19.40 56.41 -27.28
CA ASP A 140 -20.80 56.13 -27.62
C ASP A 140 -21.79 56.91 -26.73
N ILE A 141 -21.49 57.09 -25.43
CA ILE A 141 -22.27 57.95 -24.52
C ILE A 141 -22.14 59.44 -24.88
N THR A 142 -20.96 59.88 -25.31
CA THR A 142 -20.74 61.26 -25.75
C THR A 142 -21.57 61.58 -26.99
N LYS A 143 -21.65 60.66 -27.97
CA LYS A 143 -22.54 60.77 -29.14
C LYS A 143 -24.02 60.85 -28.72
N PHE A 144 -24.47 59.94 -27.83
CA PHE A 144 -25.84 59.92 -27.33
C PHE A 144 -26.21 61.26 -26.64
N ARG A 145 -25.32 61.79 -25.80
CA ARG A 145 -25.46 63.09 -25.14
C ARG A 145 -25.52 64.25 -26.12
N SER A 146 -24.75 64.23 -27.22
CA SER A 146 -24.81 65.30 -28.22
C SER A 146 -26.16 65.35 -28.95
N ARG A 147 -26.77 64.18 -29.18
CA ARG A 147 -28.05 64.05 -29.89
C ARG A 147 -29.26 64.55 -29.07
N ILE A 148 -29.30 64.26 -27.76
CA ILE A 148 -30.41 64.70 -26.87
C ILE A 148 -30.62 66.23 -26.88
N LYS A 149 -29.60 67.01 -27.23
CA LYS A 149 -29.73 68.47 -27.39
C LYS A 149 -30.71 68.88 -28.50
N VAL A 150 -31.02 67.99 -29.44
CA VAL A 150 -32.07 68.18 -30.44
C VAL A 150 -33.40 67.66 -29.86
N SER A 151 -34.19 68.59 -29.31
CA SER A 151 -35.48 68.27 -28.68
C SER A 151 -36.60 68.18 -29.72
N ILE A 152 -37.30 67.04 -29.78
CA ILE A 152 -38.67 67.01 -30.32
C ILE A 152 -39.64 67.34 -29.18
N ASN A 153 -40.45 68.38 -29.39
CA ASN A 153 -41.45 68.83 -28.44
C ASN A 153 -42.74 68.01 -28.60
N GLU A 154 -43.31 67.51 -27.50
CA GLU A 154 -44.61 66.80 -27.45
C GLU A 154 -45.75 67.55 -28.17
N LYS A 155 -45.71 68.89 -28.18
CA LYS A 155 -46.67 69.76 -28.88
C LYS A 155 -46.68 69.54 -30.39
N LEU A 156 -45.57 69.09 -30.97
CA LEU A 156 -45.47 68.76 -32.39
C LEU A 156 -46.41 67.61 -32.75
N TYR A 157 -46.40 66.54 -31.96
CA TYR A 157 -47.29 65.40 -32.18
C TYR A 157 -48.73 65.70 -31.75
N ASN A 158 -48.91 66.22 -30.53
CA ASN A 158 -50.22 66.43 -29.92
C ASN A 158 -51.05 67.52 -30.64
N ASN A 159 -50.43 68.65 -30.99
CA ASN A 159 -51.14 69.83 -31.47
C ASN A 159 -50.94 70.11 -32.97
N TYR A 160 -49.81 69.70 -33.56
CA TYR A 160 -49.54 69.97 -34.98
C TYR A 160 -49.87 68.76 -35.85
N MET A 161 -49.22 67.61 -35.66
CA MET A 161 -49.42 66.43 -36.51
C MET A 161 -50.85 65.91 -36.43
N ARG A 162 -51.37 65.67 -35.22
CA ARG A 162 -52.75 65.23 -35.02
C ARG A 162 -53.78 66.21 -35.62
N TRP A 163 -53.65 67.50 -35.35
CA TRP A 163 -54.60 68.50 -35.82
C TRP A 163 -54.60 68.65 -37.34
N ASN A 164 -53.43 68.72 -37.97
CA ASN A 164 -53.34 68.81 -39.43
C ASN A 164 -53.92 67.54 -40.09
N LEU A 165 -53.57 66.35 -39.60
CA LEU A 165 -54.04 65.08 -40.17
C LEU A 165 -55.56 64.87 -39.97
N LEU A 166 -56.09 65.10 -38.76
CA LEU A 166 -57.54 65.00 -38.53
C LEU A 166 -58.30 66.01 -39.39
N LYS A 167 -57.83 67.26 -39.52
CA LYS A 167 -58.46 68.24 -40.40
C LYS A 167 -58.44 67.87 -41.87
N ILE A 168 -57.37 67.24 -42.36
CA ILE A 168 -57.33 66.69 -43.71
C ILE A 168 -58.46 65.66 -43.88
N LEU A 169 -58.61 64.74 -42.93
CA LEU A 169 -59.63 63.69 -42.98
C LEU A 169 -61.05 64.25 -42.87
N GLU A 170 -61.29 65.21 -41.97
CA GLU A 170 -62.54 65.96 -41.83
C GLU A 170 -62.91 66.67 -43.14
N PHE A 171 -61.99 67.46 -43.73
CA PHE A 171 -62.24 68.15 -45.00
C PHE A 171 -62.52 67.17 -46.15
N ILE A 172 -61.86 66.02 -46.17
CA ILE A 172 -62.11 64.99 -47.19
C ILE A 172 -63.46 64.30 -46.96
N GLU A 173 -63.82 63.94 -45.72
CA GLU A 173 -65.11 63.34 -45.41
C GLU A 173 -66.26 64.30 -45.74
N ASP A 174 -66.20 65.55 -45.28
CA ASP A 174 -67.26 66.55 -45.51
C ASP A 174 -67.53 66.75 -47.02
N ILE A 175 -66.47 66.83 -47.82
CA ILE A 175 -66.59 66.97 -49.29
C ILE A 175 -67.15 65.70 -49.93
N VAL A 176 -66.67 64.51 -49.55
CA VAL A 176 -67.18 63.22 -50.10
C VAL A 176 -68.62 62.95 -49.67
N LYS A 177 -69.02 63.36 -48.47
CA LYS A 177 -70.37 63.20 -47.90
C LYS A 177 -71.36 64.19 -48.50
N LYS A 178 -70.93 65.42 -48.77
CA LYS A 178 -71.74 66.45 -49.47
C LYS A 178 -71.88 66.15 -50.97
N TYR A 179 -70.86 65.57 -51.61
CA TYR A 179 -70.85 65.22 -53.03
C TYR A 179 -70.41 63.75 -53.24
N PRO A 180 -71.26 62.76 -52.91
CA PRO A 180 -70.91 61.35 -53.02
C PRO A 180 -70.91 60.88 -54.48
N ARG A 181 -69.94 59.99 -54.80
CA ARG A 181 -69.62 59.49 -56.15
C ARG A 181 -70.79 58.83 -56.92
N ASN A 182 -71.88 58.49 -56.24
CA ASN A 182 -73.03 57.78 -56.77
C ASN A 182 -74.25 58.69 -57.09
N LEU A 183 -74.21 59.98 -56.76
CA LEU A 183 -75.25 60.94 -57.14
C LEU A 183 -74.88 61.65 -58.46
N THR A 184 -75.88 61.88 -59.31
CA THR A 184 -75.77 62.77 -60.48
C THR A 184 -75.79 64.26 -60.11
N MET A 185 -75.76 64.57 -58.81
CA MET A 185 -75.75 65.92 -58.27
C MET A 185 -74.32 66.48 -58.25
N PHE A 186 -73.81 66.79 -59.43
CA PHE A 186 -72.52 67.46 -59.59
C PHE A 186 -72.54 68.88 -59.00
N PRO A 187 -71.39 69.40 -58.53
CA PRO A 187 -71.27 70.80 -58.16
C PRO A 187 -71.58 71.66 -59.39
N THR A 188 -72.76 72.26 -59.39
CA THR A 188 -73.35 72.99 -60.53
C THR A 188 -73.55 74.46 -60.21
N SER A 189 -73.51 74.85 -58.95
CA SER A 189 -73.39 76.24 -58.56
C SER A 189 -71.91 76.65 -58.51
N ARG A 190 -71.65 77.93 -58.76
CA ARG A 190 -70.33 78.54 -58.58
C ARG A 190 -69.84 78.38 -57.14
N ASP A 191 -70.75 78.51 -56.17
CA ASP A 191 -70.47 78.42 -54.74
C ASP A 191 -69.99 77.01 -54.34
N ASP A 192 -70.52 75.95 -54.96
CA ASP A 192 -70.03 74.58 -54.76
C ASP A 192 -68.58 74.42 -55.25
N VAL A 193 -68.27 74.96 -56.43
CA VAL A 193 -66.93 74.90 -57.04
C VAL A 193 -65.92 75.70 -56.21
N GLU A 194 -66.28 76.91 -55.76
CA GLU A 194 -65.45 77.71 -54.85
C GLU A 194 -65.26 77.01 -53.49
N THR A 195 -66.29 76.32 -52.96
CA THR A 195 -66.19 75.51 -51.73
C THR A 195 -65.21 74.34 -51.88
N ILE A 196 -65.34 73.54 -52.95
CA ILE A 196 -64.48 72.36 -53.19
C ILE A 196 -63.04 72.81 -53.46
N GLY A 197 -62.83 73.89 -54.24
CA GLY A 197 -61.50 74.45 -54.48
C GLY A 197 -60.83 74.96 -53.20
N SER A 198 -61.58 75.63 -52.32
CA SER A 198 -61.10 76.08 -51.00
C SER A 198 -60.72 74.90 -50.08
N ALA A 199 -61.52 73.83 -50.08
CA ALA A 199 -61.21 72.61 -49.34
C ALA A 199 -59.97 71.90 -49.89
N ALA A 200 -59.83 71.76 -51.21
CA ALA A 200 -58.67 71.14 -51.85
C ALA A 200 -57.38 71.94 -51.59
N TYR A 201 -57.45 73.27 -51.63
CA TYR A 201 -56.33 74.15 -51.28
C TYR A 201 -55.94 74.01 -49.81
N SER A 202 -56.93 73.90 -48.91
CA SER A 202 -56.70 73.67 -47.49
C SER A 202 -56.03 72.31 -47.25
N VAL A 203 -56.53 71.23 -47.87
CA VAL A 203 -55.94 69.88 -47.79
C VAL A 203 -54.50 69.86 -48.32
N SER A 204 -54.25 70.46 -49.49
CA SER A 204 -52.89 70.61 -50.05
C SER A 204 -51.95 71.32 -49.08
N LYS A 205 -52.36 72.47 -48.54
CA LYS A 205 -51.55 73.22 -47.57
C LYS A 205 -51.27 72.43 -46.29
N LEU A 206 -52.25 71.66 -45.79
CA LEU A 206 -52.07 70.82 -44.60
C LEU A 206 -51.12 69.64 -44.88
N PHE A 207 -51.16 69.04 -46.07
CA PHE A 207 -50.18 68.02 -46.47
C PHE A 207 -48.76 68.59 -46.64
N TRP A 208 -48.63 69.76 -47.25
CA TRP A 208 -47.34 70.45 -47.38
C TRP A 208 -46.73 70.79 -46.01
N ASN A 209 -47.56 71.32 -45.09
CA ASN A 209 -47.19 71.56 -43.69
C ASN A 209 -46.63 70.30 -43.01
N ILE A 210 -47.30 69.15 -43.16
CA ILE A 210 -46.84 67.87 -42.62
C ILE A 210 -45.52 67.45 -43.30
N GLY A 211 -45.42 67.57 -44.63
CA GLY A 211 -44.21 67.24 -45.39
C GLY A 211 -42.96 67.97 -44.90
N ASN A 212 -43.03 69.30 -44.78
CA ASN A 212 -41.91 70.11 -44.28
C ASN A 212 -41.50 69.71 -42.86
N VAL A 213 -42.47 69.47 -41.96
CA VAL A 213 -42.18 69.07 -40.58
C VAL A 213 -41.52 67.69 -40.54
N LEU A 214 -41.89 66.77 -41.43
CA LEU A 214 -41.21 65.48 -41.55
C LEU A 214 -39.78 65.63 -42.07
N GLU A 215 -39.53 66.56 -42.99
CA GLU A 215 -38.19 66.90 -43.50
C GLU A 215 -37.33 67.49 -42.38
N ASP A 216 -37.81 68.52 -41.67
CA ASP A 216 -37.14 69.13 -40.51
C ASP A 216 -36.78 68.09 -39.43
N ILE A 217 -37.74 67.24 -39.01
CA ILE A 217 -37.49 66.17 -38.03
C ILE A 217 -36.49 65.16 -38.58
N SER A 218 -36.59 64.81 -39.87
CA SER A 218 -35.73 63.82 -40.52
C SER A 218 -34.27 64.25 -40.52
N GLU A 219 -33.98 65.49 -40.91
CA GLU A 219 -32.62 66.03 -40.95
C GLU A 219 -32.00 66.19 -39.55
N HIS A 220 -32.79 66.64 -38.57
CA HIS A 220 -32.26 67.04 -37.27
C HIS A 220 -32.25 65.91 -36.22
N PHE A 221 -33.19 64.97 -36.27
CA PHE A 221 -33.35 63.94 -35.22
C PHE A 221 -32.98 62.52 -35.66
N PHE A 222 -33.16 62.16 -36.93
CA PHE A 222 -32.99 60.79 -37.46
C PHE A 222 -31.84 60.63 -38.48
N ALA A 223 -30.81 61.47 -38.41
CA ALA A 223 -29.63 61.37 -39.28
C ALA A 223 -28.96 59.99 -39.18
N ALA A 224 -28.76 59.33 -40.32
CA ALA A 224 -28.79 57.87 -40.46
C ALA A 224 -27.55 57.06 -39.95
N GLU A 225 -26.57 57.66 -39.28
CA GLU A 225 -25.25 57.05 -39.07
C GLU A 225 -24.99 56.43 -37.67
N TYR A 226 -25.90 56.56 -36.70
CA TYR A 226 -25.57 56.32 -35.27
C TYR A 226 -26.43 55.25 -34.55
N LEU A 227 -26.93 54.27 -35.29
CA LEU A 227 -28.03 53.38 -34.86
C LEU A 227 -27.73 52.26 -33.83
N ASN A 228 -26.54 52.19 -33.22
CA ASN A 228 -26.19 51.05 -32.35
C ASN A 228 -25.40 51.41 -31.07
N VAL A 229 -25.76 52.52 -30.42
CA VAL A 229 -25.36 52.76 -29.03
C VAL A 229 -26.28 51.98 -28.09
N ASP A 230 -25.87 50.75 -27.76
CA ASP A 230 -26.46 49.93 -26.70
C ASP A 230 -25.38 49.69 -25.61
N PRO A 231 -25.32 50.55 -24.58
CA PRO A 231 -24.37 50.43 -23.49
C PRO A 231 -24.46 49.09 -22.76
N ARG A 232 -25.66 48.47 -22.66
CA ARG A 232 -25.85 47.19 -21.96
C ARG A 232 -25.00 46.11 -22.60
N LYS A 233 -25.10 45.88 -23.91
CA LYS A 233 -24.37 44.78 -24.59
C LYS A 233 -22.86 44.80 -24.36
N ARG A 234 -22.25 46.00 -24.34
CA ARG A 234 -20.81 46.18 -24.07
C ARG A 234 -20.49 45.97 -22.59
N LEU A 235 -21.35 46.41 -21.68
CA LEU A 235 -21.22 46.17 -20.24
C LEU A 235 -21.47 44.70 -19.87
N ASP A 236 -22.45 44.02 -20.47
CA ASP A 236 -22.80 42.61 -20.24
C ASP A 236 -21.65 41.66 -20.63
N GLU A 237 -20.99 41.92 -21.77
CA GLU A 237 -19.82 41.15 -22.19
C GLU A 237 -18.66 41.30 -21.20
N VAL A 238 -18.45 42.52 -20.70
CA VAL A 238 -17.45 42.85 -19.68
C VAL A 238 -17.78 42.20 -18.34
N ILE A 239 -19.03 42.28 -17.88
CA ILE A 239 -19.53 41.65 -16.63
C ILE A 239 -19.30 40.14 -16.69
N ARG A 240 -19.70 39.47 -17.77
CA ARG A 240 -19.55 38.02 -17.93
C ARG A 240 -18.09 37.57 -17.84
N ILE A 241 -17.15 38.37 -18.36
CA ILE A 241 -15.71 38.07 -18.29
C ILE A 241 -15.18 38.27 -16.86
N ILE A 242 -15.66 39.28 -16.12
CA ILE A 242 -15.32 39.46 -14.69
C ILE A 242 -15.85 38.31 -13.83
N GLU A 243 -17.09 37.84 -14.08
CA GLU A 243 -17.68 36.74 -13.32
C GLU A 243 -16.93 35.41 -13.54
N ASP A 244 -16.67 35.05 -14.81
CA ASP A 244 -15.85 33.86 -15.16
C ASP A 244 -14.45 33.93 -14.54
N ALA A 245 -13.79 35.09 -14.61
CA ALA A 245 -12.50 35.30 -13.96
C ALA A 245 -12.58 35.19 -12.43
N THR A 246 -13.61 35.75 -11.80
CA THR A 246 -13.74 35.78 -10.33
C THR A 246 -13.99 34.40 -9.76
N ASP A 247 -14.86 33.60 -10.39
CA ASP A 247 -15.14 32.24 -9.94
C ASP A 247 -13.90 31.34 -10.09
N LYS A 248 -13.15 31.48 -11.19
CA LYS A 248 -11.84 30.83 -11.37
C LYS A 248 -10.83 31.27 -10.32
N VAL A 249 -10.72 32.56 -10.00
CA VAL A 249 -9.82 33.07 -8.94
C VAL A 249 -10.18 32.52 -7.56
N ARG A 250 -11.48 32.44 -7.22
CA ARG A 250 -11.96 32.09 -5.87
C ARG A 250 -11.53 30.67 -5.46
N SER A 251 -11.54 29.73 -6.39
CA SER A 251 -11.07 28.35 -6.18
C SER A 251 -9.58 28.26 -5.80
N LEU A 252 -8.73 29.14 -6.38
CA LEU A 252 -7.28 29.17 -6.18
C LEU A 252 -6.86 29.91 -4.89
N GLN A 253 -7.77 30.64 -4.24
CA GLN A 253 -7.53 31.24 -2.92
C GLN A 253 -7.92 30.29 -1.76
N SER A 254 -8.28 29.04 -2.07
CA SER A 254 -8.79 28.07 -1.10
C SER A 254 -7.80 27.71 0.02
N PRO A 255 -8.27 27.46 1.26
CA PRO A 255 -7.49 26.83 2.33
C PRO A 255 -6.81 25.52 1.91
N VAL A 256 -7.38 24.80 0.93
CA VAL A 256 -6.84 23.56 0.35
C VAL A 256 -5.43 23.77 -0.21
N LEU A 257 -5.17 24.88 -0.90
CA LEU A 257 -3.82 25.24 -1.37
C LEU A 257 -2.83 25.49 -0.22
N LYS A 258 -3.31 25.81 0.99
CA LYS A 258 -2.46 25.91 2.20
C LYS A 258 -2.10 24.53 2.74
N ALA A 259 -3.05 23.60 2.69
CA ALA A 259 -2.85 22.23 3.12
C ALA A 259 -1.90 21.50 2.16
N LEU A 260 -2.09 21.63 0.84
CA LEU A 260 -1.16 21.12 -0.17
C LEU A 260 0.27 21.66 0.01
N GLY A 261 0.42 22.97 0.28
CA GLY A 261 1.73 23.56 0.56
C GLY A 261 2.42 22.98 1.80
N LYS A 262 1.66 22.58 2.84
CA LYS A 262 2.20 21.85 4.00
C LYS A 262 2.53 20.40 3.67
N GLU A 263 1.70 19.75 2.86
CA GLU A 263 1.90 18.37 2.42
C GLU A 263 3.20 18.25 1.59
N MET A 264 3.50 19.27 0.76
CA MET A 264 4.78 19.41 0.06
C MET A 264 5.98 19.50 1.01
N ASN A 265 5.90 20.28 2.09
CA ASN A 265 7.00 20.35 3.06
C ASN A 265 7.32 18.96 3.65
N SER A 266 6.32 18.13 3.96
CA SER A 266 6.57 16.76 4.43
C SER A 266 7.24 15.88 3.38
N ILE A 267 6.95 16.09 2.09
CA ILE A 267 7.62 15.39 0.97
C ILE A 267 9.06 15.89 0.79
N GLU A 268 9.31 17.19 0.97
CA GLU A 268 10.66 17.77 1.00
C GLU A 268 11.48 17.19 2.16
N THR A 269 10.93 17.12 3.38
CA THR A 269 11.60 16.50 4.52
C THR A 269 11.93 15.03 4.25
N LEU A 270 10.97 14.25 3.73
CA LEU A 270 11.16 12.82 3.39
C LEU A 270 12.34 12.63 2.41
N ARG A 271 12.42 13.49 1.39
CA ARG A 271 13.47 13.51 0.35
C ARG A 271 14.82 13.95 0.93
N ASP A 272 14.87 15.10 1.58
CA ASP A 272 16.11 15.80 1.92
C ASP A 272 16.77 15.24 3.18
N ALA A 273 16.01 14.70 4.13
CA ALA A 273 16.54 13.91 5.25
C ALA A 273 17.06 12.52 4.83
N LYS A 274 16.85 12.13 3.56
CA LYS A 274 17.12 10.78 3.01
C LYS A 274 16.51 9.66 3.83
N LEU A 275 15.37 9.93 4.46
CA LEU A 275 14.79 9.09 5.49
C LEU A 275 14.48 7.68 4.97
N VAL A 276 13.92 7.61 3.76
CA VAL A 276 13.68 6.37 3.02
C VAL A 276 14.95 5.53 2.87
N GLU A 277 16.09 6.14 2.52
CA GLU A 277 17.36 5.43 2.33
C GLU A 277 17.94 4.95 3.65
N LYS A 278 17.88 5.75 4.73
CA LYS A 278 18.27 5.29 6.07
C LYS A 278 17.48 4.05 6.50
N VAL A 279 16.17 4.04 6.25
CA VAL A 279 15.32 2.88 6.60
C VAL A 279 15.64 1.67 5.72
N LYS A 280 15.97 1.85 4.43
CA LYS A 280 16.46 0.77 3.55
C LYS A 280 17.80 0.21 4.03
N GLU A 281 18.75 1.08 4.39
CA GLU A 281 20.06 0.69 4.92
C GLU A 281 19.92 -0.11 6.22
N LEU A 282 19.06 0.34 7.15
CA LEU A 282 18.72 -0.41 8.36
C LEU A 282 18.11 -1.77 8.03
N ALA A 283 17.12 -1.84 7.15
CA ALA A 283 16.50 -3.10 6.75
C ALA A 283 17.51 -4.07 6.08
N GLY A 284 18.44 -3.56 5.29
CA GLY A 284 19.54 -4.31 4.68
C GLY A 284 20.52 -4.86 5.73
N LYS A 285 20.98 -4.04 6.67
CA LYS A 285 21.82 -4.49 7.80
C LYS A 285 21.15 -5.62 8.59
N LEU A 286 19.86 -5.46 8.91
CA LEU A 286 19.08 -6.48 9.60
C LEU A 286 18.98 -7.77 8.78
N GLU A 287 18.80 -7.68 7.45
CA GLU A 287 18.80 -8.85 6.56
C GLU A 287 20.15 -9.57 6.53
N ASP A 288 21.26 -8.85 6.44
CA ASP A 288 22.61 -9.42 6.44
C ASP A 288 22.90 -10.15 7.77
N THR A 289 22.50 -9.57 8.89
CA THR A 289 22.60 -10.22 10.21
C THR A 289 21.71 -11.46 10.29
N VAL A 290 20.43 -11.39 9.87
CA VAL A 290 19.55 -12.58 9.83
C VAL A 290 20.12 -13.68 8.93
N SER A 291 20.71 -13.32 7.79
CA SER A 291 21.29 -14.27 6.83
C SER A 291 22.50 -15.01 7.41
N LYS A 292 23.28 -14.37 8.29
CA LYS A 292 24.37 -15.04 9.03
C LYS A 292 23.87 -16.02 10.09
N MET A 293 22.67 -15.81 10.63
CA MET A 293 22.02 -16.72 11.58
C MET A 293 21.25 -17.88 10.91
N ALA A 294 21.06 -17.82 9.59
CA ALA A 294 20.30 -18.83 8.86
C ALA A 294 21.05 -20.18 8.86
N GLY A 295 20.35 -21.24 9.26
CA GLY A 295 20.90 -22.59 9.34
C GLY A 295 21.41 -23.01 10.73
N VAL A 296 21.46 -22.09 11.71
CA VAL A 296 21.74 -22.44 13.11
C VAL A 296 20.58 -23.27 13.68
N GLY A 297 20.81 -24.56 13.86
CA GLY A 297 19.87 -25.54 14.42
C GLY A 297 20.51 -26.37 15.52
N ILE A 298 19.89 -27.49 15.91
CA ILE A 298 20.47 -28.47 16.84
C ILE A 298 20.90 -29.71 16.05
N GLN A 299 22.09 -30.23 16.33
CA GLN A 299 22.55 -31.55 15.91
C GLN A 299 22.02 -32.57 16.93
N ASN A 300 20.91 -33.25 16.60
CA ASN A 300 20.27 -34.18 17.54
C ASN A 300 21.22 -35.30 18.00
N GLU A 301 22.09 -35.81 17.11
CA GLU A 301 23.08 -36.84 17.44
C GLU A 301 24.04 -36.38 18.55
N MET A 302 24.61 -35.16 18.40
CA MET A 302 25.48 -34.56 19.42
C MET A 302 24.72 -34.14 20.68
N LEU A 303 23.43 -33.80 20.57
CA LEU A 303 22.60 -33.48 21.74
C LEU A 303 22.34 -34.72 22.60
N GLU A 304 22.01 -35.87 21.99
CA GLU A 304 21.76 -37.12 22.71
C GLU A 304 23.03 -37.61 23.43
N ASP A 305 24.21 -37.45 22.83
CA ASP A 305 25.51 -37.83 23.43
C ASP A 305 25.80 -37.14 24.77
N TYR A 306 25.38 -35.89 24.95
CA TYR A 306 25.55 -35.14 26.22
C TYR A 306 24.27 -35.13 27.08
N ARG A 307 23.18 -35.77 26.66
CA ARG A 307 21.85 -35.64 27.30
C ARG A 307 21.78 -36.20 28.72
N ASN A 308 22.55 -37.23 29.00
CA ASN A 308 22.61 -37.91 30.30
C ASN A 308 23.71 -37.35 31.22
N VAL A 309 24.54 -36.44 30.72
CA VAL A 309 25.64 -35.80 31.46
C VAL A 309 25.05 -34.73 32.38
N GLU A 310 25.14 -34.93 33.70
CA GLU A 310 24.41 -34.13 34.69
C GLU A 310 24.81 -32.65 34.64
N SER A 311 26.11 -32.35 34.59
CA SER A 311 26.61 -30.96 34.49
C SER A 311 26.18 -30.25 33.21
N ALA A 312 25.95 -30.99 32.12
CA ALA A 312 25.58 -30.43 30.82
C ALA A 312 24.07 -30.10 30.71
N SER A 313 23.21 -30.72 31.52
CA SER A 313 21.75 -30.71 31.32
C SER A 313 21.13 -29.30 31.25
N GLU A 314 21.43 -28.41 32.21
CA GLU A 314 20.91 -27.02 32.16
C GLU A 314 21.50 -26.24 30.98
N PHE A 315 22.80 -26.44 30.69
CA PHE A 315 23.47 -25.79 29.57
C PHE A 315 22.83 -26.16 28.22
N LEU A 316 22.60 -27.45 27.96
CA LEU A 316 21.94 -27.94 26.76
C LEU A 316 20.51 -27.41 26.62
N GLN A 317 19.78 -27.24 27.73
CA GLN A 317 18.47 -26.62 27.74
C GLN A 317 18.54 -25.12 27.36
N LYS A 318 19.60 -24.40 27.77
CA LYS A 318 19.85 -23.01 27.36
C LYS A 318 20.30 -22.90 25.90
N VAL A 319 21.17 -23.79 25.41
CA VAL A 319 21.54 -23.90 23.98
C VAL A 319 20.30 -24.18 23.11
N SER A 320 19.40 -25.05 23.56
CA SER A 320 18.14 -25.34 22.88
C SER A 320 17.21 -24.11 22.83
N ASN A 321 17.09 -23.38 23.94
CA ASN A 321 16.34 -22.13 24.02
C ASN A 321 16.96 -21.02 23.13
N PHE A 322 18.28 -20.99 23.00
CA PHE A 322 19.02 -20.10 22.10
C PHE A 322 18.70 -20.42 20.64
N SER A 323 18.87 -21.68 20.23
CA SER A 323 18.57 -22.15 18.86
C SER A 323 17.12 -21.85 18.45
N TYR A 324 16.16 -22.09 19.35
CA TYR A 324 14.76 -21.70 19.14
C TYR A 324 14.57 -20.18 19.00
N SER A 325 15.27 -19.38 19.80
CA SER A 325 15.21 -17.91 19.73
C SER A 325 15.78 -17.38 18.42
N VAL A 326 16.91 -17.93 17.95
CA VAL A 326 17.51 -17.63 16.64
C VAL A 326 16.53 -17.98 15.51
N SER A 327 16.04 -19.22 15.49
CA SER A 327 15.07 -19.72 14.50
C SER A 327 13.80 -18.85 14.44
N ARG A 328 13.31 -18.41 15.60
CA ARG A 328 12.16 -17.50 15.71
C ARG A 328 12.44 -16.16 15.03
N VAL A 329 13.59 -15.53 15.27
CA VAL A 329 13.95 -14.24 14.66
C VAL A 329 14.11 -14.37 13.14
N VAL A 330 14.78 -15.42 12.65
CA VAL A 330 14.91 -15.71 11.21
C VAL A 330 13.51 -15.85 10.54
N ARG A 331 12.59 -16.56 11.19
CA ARG A 331 11.21 -16.73 10.69
C ARG A 331 10.37 -15.44 10.76
N GLN A 332 10.52 -14.65 11.82
CA GLN A 332 9.84 -13.35 11.93
C GLN A 332 10.33 -12.39 10.84
N PHE A 333 11.65 -12.30 10.64
CA PHE A 333 12.24 -11.44 9.62
C PHE A 333 11.87 -11.86 8.20
N SER A 334 11.89 -13.15 7.85
CA SER A 334 11.44 -13.59 6.51
C SER A 334 9.96 -13.29 6.24
N THR A 335 9.11 -13.40 7.27
CA THR A 335 7.69 -13.01 7.20
C THR A 335 7.52 -11.50 7.02
N LEU A 336 8.33 -10.71 7.71
CA LEU A 336 8.41 -9.26 7.59
C LEU A 336 8.92 -8.84 6.21
N LYS A 337 10.00 -9.43 5.70
CA LYS A 337 10.60 -9.08 4.41
C LYS A 337 9.55 -9.09 3.30
N ARG A 338 8.70 -10.12 3.25
CA ARG A 338 7.56 -10.20 2.30
C ARG A 338 6.54 -9.06 2.42
N ARG A 339 6.36 -8.48 3.62
CA ARG A 339 5.52 -7.27 3.86
C ARG A 339 6.27 -5.96 3.61
N TRP A 340 7.60 -5.98 3.68
CA TRP A 340 8.50 -4.84 3.49
C TRP A 340 8.83 -4.59 2.01
N THR A 341 8.90 -5.64 1.19
CA THR A 341 9.21 -5.53 -0.25
C THR A 341 8.29 -4.54 -0.99
N PRO A 342 6.94 -4.59 -0.88
CA PRO A 342 6.07 -3.63 -1.59
C PRO A 342 6.31 -2.17 -1.20
N LEU A 343 6.65 -1.91 0.07
CA LEU A 343 6.99 -0.58 0.58
C LEU A 343 8.33 -0.08 0.01
N THR A 344 9.30 -0.99 -0.15
CA THR A 344 10.58 -0.69 -0.79
C THR A 344 10.43 -0.42 -2.28
N ASP A 345 9.62 -1.24 -2.97
CA ASP A 345 9.33 -1.10 -4.40
C ASP A 345 8.61 0.22 -4.70
N HIS A 346 7.63 0.60 -3.87
CA HIS A 346 6.96 1.90 -3.90
C HIS A 346 7.97 3.05 -3.83
N PHE A 347 8.84 3.03 -2.82
CA PHE A 347 9.89 4.05 -2.67
C PHE A 347 10.94 4.04 -3.78
N ASN A 348 11.20 2.91 -4.43
CA ASN A 348 12.12 2.83 -5.59
C ASN A 348 11.47 3.34 -6.89
N ALA A 349 10.14 3.21 -7.03
CA ALA A 349 9.40 3.71 -8.18
C ALA A 349 9.12 5.23 -8.11
N LEU A 350 9.16 5.82 -6.90
CA LEU A 350 8.90 7.25 -6.68
C LEU A 350 10.03 8.15 -7.20
N GLN A 351 9.73 8.91 -8.25
CA GLN A 351 10.58 10.00 -8.73
C GLN A 351 10.15 11.32 -8.08
N LEU A 352 10.79 11.68 -6.96
CA LEU A 352 10.55 12.96 -6.29
C LEU A 352 11.27 14.10 -7.03
N PRO A 353 10.58 15.17 -7.45
CA PRO A 353 11.23 16.30 -8.11
C PRO A 353 12.23 17.01 -7.18
N SER A 354 13.31 17.54 -7.74
CA SER A 354 14.31 18.34 -7.04
C SER A 354 13.85 19.78 -6.78
N GLY A 355 14.33 20.40 -5.70
CA GLY A 355 14.07 21.81 -5.40
C GLY A 355 12.93 22.03 -4.40
N ASN A 356 12.47 23.28 -4.30
CA ASN A 356 11.47 23.68 -3.32
C ASN A 356 10.05 23.59 -3.93
N LEU A 357 9.39 22.48 -3.65
CA LEU A 357 8.03 22.11 -4.07
C LEU A 357 6.97 23.03 -3.44
N SER A 358 7.18 23.42 -2.18
CA SER A 358 6.25 24.28 -1.44
C SER A 358 6.26 25.73 -1.93
N ALA A 359 7.40 26.24 -2.38
CA ALA A 359 7.56 27.55 -3.00
C ALA A 359 6.87 27.63 -4.37
N LEU A 360 6.85 26.54 -5.15
CA LEU A 360 6.08 26.46 -6.39
C LEU A 360 4.57 26.67 -6.15
N LEU A 361 3.99 25.98 -5.15
CA LEU A 361 2.60 26.24 -4.72
C LEU A 361 2.43 27.63 -4.06
N GLY A 362 3.48 28.13 -3.41
CA GLY A 362 3.55 29.51 -2.90
C GLY A 362 3.47 30.57 -4.01
N ASN A 363 4.01 30.29 -5.19
CA ASN A 363 3.98 31.21 -6.33
C ASN A 363 2.55 31.37 -6.89
N LEU A 364 1.72 30.32 -6.85
CA LEU A 364 0.28 30.38 -7.21
C LEU A 364 -0.53 31.39 -6.38
N ARG A 365 0.04 31.87 -5.26
CA ARG A 365 -0.57 32.86 -4.35
C ARG A 365 -0.11 34.30 -4.57
N ARG A 366 0.91 34.54 -5.40
CA ARG A 366 1.56 35.85 -5.53
C ARG A 366 0.74 36.91 -6.24
N CYS A 367 -0.30 36.53 -6.98
CA CYS A 367 -1.15 37.48 -7.66
C CYS A 367 -1.98 38.32 -6.65
N PRO A 368 -2.27 39.61 -6.96
CA PRO A 368 -2.96 40.53 -6.05
C PRO A 368 -4.43 40.14 -5.83
N SER A 369 -4.94 40.18 -4.60
CA SER A 369 -6.34 39.84 -4.31
C SER A 369 -7.31 40.77 -5.05
N PHE A 370 -8.32 40.20 -5.72
CA PHE A 370 -9.37 41.01 -6.35
C PHE A 370 -10.21 41.71 -5.26
N PRO A 371 -10.45 43.04 -5.36
CA PRO A 371 -11.15 43.79 -4.31
C PRO A 371 -12.63 43.38 -4.23
N VAL A 372 -13.12 43.18 -3.01
CA VAL A 372 -14.40 42.50 -2.70
C VAL A 372 -15.65 43.31 -3.08
N ASP A 373 -15.52 44.59 -3.42
CA ASP A 373 -16.65 45.53 -3.56
C ASP A 373 -17.03 45.86 -5.02
N TYR A 374 -16.52 45.10 -6.00
CA TYR A 374 -16.78 45.32 -7.43
C TYR A 374 -18.25 45.04 -7.81
N GLN A 375 -18.86 43.98 -7.26
CA GLN A 375 -20.25 43.58 -7.58
C GLN A 375 -21.24 44.71 -7.25
N LYS A 376 -20.94 45.48 -6.20
CA LYS A 376 -21.72 46.66 -5.80
C LYS A 376 -21.60 47.78 -6.83
N ARG A 377 -20.39 48.10 -7.28
CA ARG A 377 -20.15 49.13 -8.32
C ARG A 377 -20.70 48.73 -9.70
N ILE A 378 -20.72 47.44 -10.02
CA ILE A 378 -21.42 46.92 -11.21
C ILE A 378 -22.94 47.12 -11.08
N ASN A 379 -23.54 46.80 -9.94
CA ASN A 379 -24.97 47.02 -9.71
C ASN A 379 -25.34 48.52 -9.75
N GLU A 380 -24.46 49.38 -9.23
CA GLU A 380 -24.57 50.85 -9.37
C GLU A 380 -24.50 51.27 -10.85
N SER A 381 -23.58 50.72 -11.64
CA SER A 381 -23.46 50.97 -13.09
C SER A 381 -24.71 50.57 -13.87
N ILE A 382 -25.30 49.40 -13.58
CA ILE A 382 -26.55 48.94 -14.17
C ILE A 382 -27.68 49.94 -13.83
N THR A 383 -27.78 50.33 -12.55
CA THR A 383 -28.80 51.26 -12.06
C THR A 383 -28.69 52.66 -12.71
N ILE A 384 -27.46 53.17 -12.88
CA ILE A 384 -27.19 54.48 -13.49
C ILE A 384 -27.41 54.45 -15.02
N SER A 385 -27.20 53.30 -15.66
CA SER A 385 -27.43 53.14 -17.10
C SER A 385 -28.90 52.98 -17.50
N GLU A 386 -29.75 52.42 -16.62
CA GLU A 386 -31.17 52.10 -16.87
C GLU A 386 -31.98 53.21 -17.62
N PRO A 387 -31.87 54.52 -17.29
CA PRO A 387 -32.56 55.58 -18.01
C PRO A 387 -32.17 55.70 -19.51
N LEU A 388 -30.93 55.37 -19.86
CA LEU A 388 -30.44 55.39 -21.25
C LEU A 388 -31.19 54.38 -22.11
N ILE A 389 -31.48 53.19 -21.56
CA ILE A 389 -32.12 52.13 -22.33
C ILE A 389 -33.61 52.39 -22.48
N ARG A 390 -34.29 52.88 -21.44
CA ARG A 390 -35.69 53.34 -21.59
C ARG A 390 -35.81 54.46 -22.62
N ALA A 391 -34.85 55.39 -22.65
CA ALA A 391 -34.77 56.39 -23.70
C ALA A 391 -34.54 55.77 -25.10
N ARG A 392 -33.68 54.75 -25.24
CA ARG A 392 -33.47 54.03 -26.52
C ARG A 392 -34.70 53.23 -26.97
N GLU A 393 -35.42 52.59 -26.05
CA GLU A 393 -36.66 51.87 -26.33
C GLU A 393 -37.77 52.80 -26.82
N LEU A 394 -37.90 53.99 -26.22
CA LEU A 394 -38.83 55.02 -26.67
C LEU A 394 -38.41 55.65 -28.01
N GLU A 395 -37.11 55.85 -28.22
CA GLU A 395 -36.57 56.31 -29.50
C GLU A 395 -36.94 55.36 -30.64
N LEU A 396 -36.81 54.04 -30.46
CA LEU A 396 -37.19 53.05 -31.46
C LEU A 396 -38.70 53.07 -31.77
N LYS A 397 -39.56 53.40 -30.80
CA LYS A 397 -41.00 53.59 -31.04
C LYS A 397 -41.30 54.87 -31.82
N LEU A 398 -40.57 55.96 -31.53
CA LEU A 398 -40.66 57.21 -32.29
C LEU A 398 -40.13 57.03 -33.72
N GLU A 399 -39.06 56.26 -33.90
CA GLU A 399 -38.48 55.90 -35.20
C GLU A 399 -39.46 55.04 -36.03
N ASP A 400 -40.10 54.02 -35.44
CA ASP A 400 -41.14 53.24 -36.11
C ASP A 400 -42.32 54.12 -36.56
N PHE A 401 -42.84 54.97 -35.68
CA PHE A 401 -43.91 55.92 -36.05
C PHE A 401 -43.51 56.87 -37.18
N MET A 402 -42.29 57.41 -37.13
CA MET A 402 -41.77 58.27 -38.19
C MET A 402 -41.50 57.50 -39.49
N SER A 403 -41.17 56.21 -39.41
CA SER A 403 -41.10 55.32 -40.57
C SER A 403 -42.47 55.16 -41.23
N LYS A 404 -43.55 55.02 -40.45
CA LYS A 404 -44.94 54.94 -40.94
C LYS A 404 -45.31 56.22 -41.68
N LEU A 405 -45.10 57.39 -41.05
CA LEU A 405 -45.32 58.69 -41.68
C LEU A 405 -44.57 58.83 -43.02
N ARG A 406 -43.28 58.45 -43.08
CA ARG A 406 -42.48 58.49 -44.32
C ARG A 406 -42.98 57.55 -45.44
N ARG A 407 -43.83 56.56 -45.18
CA ARG A 407 -44.47 55.74 -46.24
C ARG A 407 -45.45 56.55 -47.07
N HIS A 408 -45.98 57.66 -46.53
CA HIS A 408 -46.88 58.55 -47.22
C HIS A 408 -46.09 59.68 -47.86
N ASN A 409 -46.12 59.76 -49.19
CA ASN A 409 -45.50 60.86 -49.92
C ASN A 409 -46.35 62.14 -49.77
N PHE A 410 -46.22 62.82 -48.63
CA PHE A 410 -46.98 64.02 -48.29
C PHE A 410 -46.78 65.16 -49.30
N THR A 411 -45.62 65.24 -49.94
CA THR A 411 -45.35 66.19 -51.03
C THR A 411 -46.20 65.88 -52.26
N GLU A 412 -46.22 64.62 -52.73
CA GLU A 412 -47.06 64.19 -53.85
C GLU A 412 -48.56 64.30 -53.53
N LEU A 413 -48.98 64.00 -52.30
CA LEU A 413 -50.35 64.23 -51.84
C LEU A 413 -50.71 65.71 -51.87
N SER A 414 -49.82 66.61 -51.42
CA SER A 414 -50.01 68.05 -51.56
C SER A 414 -50.16 68.46 -53.02
N GLU A 415 -49.23 68.04 -53.90
CA GLU A 415 -49.26 68.35 -55.33
C GLU A 415 -50.50 67.79 -56.05
N LYS A 416 -51.04 66.65 -55.61
CA LYS A 416 -52.28 66.06 -56.15
C LYS A 416 -53.46 66.99 -55.90
N PHE A 417 -53.61 67.50 -54.68
CA PHE A 417 -54.66 68.46 -54.33
C PHE A 417 -54.36 69.88 -54.87
N GLU A 418 -53.10 70.32 -54.96
CA GLU A 418 -52.74 71.62 -55.55
C GLU A 418 -53.02 71.68 -57.05
N ARG A 419 -52.68 70.62 -57.81
CA ARG A 419 -53.01 70.51 -59.23
C ARG A 419 -54.51 70.52 -59.46
N ALA A 420 -55.29 69.86 -58.60
CA ALA A 420 -56.74 69.93 -58.64
C ALA A 420 -57.25 71.38 -58.51
N VAL A 421 -56.70 72.17 -57.58
CA VAL A 421 -57.05 73.60 -57.41
C VAL A 421 -56.69 74.47 -58.62
N LYS A 422 -55.67 74.11 -59.41
CA LYS A 422 -55.23 74.91 -60.58
C LYS A 422 -56.08 74.69 -61.84
N TYR A 423 -56.85 73.61 -61.92
CA TYR A 423 -57.70 73.27 -63.07
C TYR A 423 -59.18 73.16 -62.65
N VAL A 424 -59.72 74.27 -62.15
CA VAL A 424 -61.05 74.37 -61.49
C VAL A 424 -62.24 73.99 -62.41
N GLU A 425 -62.04 73.98 -63.73
CA GLU A 425 -63.07 73.60 -64.69
C GLU A 425 -63.24 72.07 -64.76
N GLU A 426 -64.32 71.59 -64.12
CA GLU A 426 -64.95 70.27 -64.24
C GLU A 426 -64.24 69.04 -63.61
N PHE A 427 -65.03 68.27 -62.82
CA PHE A 427 -64.89 66.86 -62.39
C PHE A 427 -63.59 66.42 -61.66
N ARG A 428 -62.41 66.73 -62.18
CA ARG A 428 -61.09 66.22 -61.74
C ARG A 428 -60.73 66.56 -60.30
N VAL A 429 -61.28 67.64 -59.74
CA VAL A 429 -61.06 68.00 -58.34
C VAL A 429 -61.65 66.96 -57.40
N MET A 430 -62.85 66.47 -57.70
CA MET A 430 -63.54 65.45 -56.90
C MET A 430 -62.87 64.08 -56.99
N GLU A 431 -62.18 63.75 -58.09
CA GLU A 431 -61.39 62.51 -58.19
C GLU A 431 -60.29 62.42 -57.13
N SER A 432 -59.70 63.56 -56.73
CA SER A 432 -58.68 63.57 -55.67
C SER A 432 -59.25 63.21 -54.29
N PHE A 433 -60.50 63.60 -54.02
CA PHE A 433 -61.25 63.26 -52.81
C PHE A 433 -61.80 61.82 -52.86
N TRP A 434 -62.48 61.42 -53.92
CA TRP A 434 -63.10 60.09 -54.04
C TRP A 434 -62.09 58.93 -54.16
N ASN A 435 -60.88 59.20 -54.66
CA ASN A 435 -59.79 58.23 -54.73
C ASN A 435 -58.78 58.44 -53.58
N PHE A 436 -59.17 59.11 -52.49
CA PHE A 436 -58.40 59.15 -51.25
C PHE A 436 -58.87 58.02 -50.33
N ASN A 437 -57.98 57.11 -49.96
CA ASN A 437 -58.32 56.03 -49.04
C ASN A 437 -57.90 56.40 -47.61
N GLN A 438 -58.87 56.69 -46.74
CA GLN A 438 -58.59 57.04 -45.34
C GLN A 438 -57.96 55.88 -44.56
N THR A 439 -58.20 54.62 -44.95
CA THR A 439 -57.63 53.46 -44.24
C THR A 439 -56.11 53.36 -44.39
N ASP A 440 -55.53 54.01 -45.41
CA ASP A 440 -54.08 54.03 -45.63
C ASP A 440 -53.35 54.68 -44.43
N PHE A 441 -54.03 55.55 -43.67
CA PHE A 441 -53.49 56.24 -42.49
C PHE A 441 -53.86 55.56 -41.15
N GLY A 442 -54.44 54.35 -41.17
CA GLY A 442 -54.97 53.69 -39.97
C GLY A 442 -53.93 53.47 -38.86
N ASP A 443 -52.71 53.04 -39.21
CA ASP A 443 -51.61 52.80 -38.26
C ASP A 443 -50.96 54.08 -37.72
N ILE A 444 -51.16 55.21 -38.42
CA ILE A 444 -50.78 56.56 -37.96
C ILE A 444 -51.85 57.13 -37.02
N LEU A 445 -53.13 56.90 -37.33
CA LEU A 445 -54.25 57.38 -36.53
C LEU A 445 -54.30 56.71 -35.16
N GLU A 446 -54.08 55.39 -35.08
CA GLU A 446 -53.96 54.65 -33.82
C GLU A 446 -52.87 55.26 -32.91
N ALA A 447 -51.71 55.59 -33.46
CA ALA A 447 -50.62 56.24 -32.72
C ALA A 447 -50.89 57.72 -32.36
N LEU A 448 -51.91 58.34 -32.95
CA LEU A 448 -52.39 59.70 -32.66
C LEU A 448 -53.71 59.71 -31.85
N GLU A 449 -54.18 58.55 -31.39
CA GLU A 449 -55.30 58.47 -30.43
C GLU A 449 -54.93 59.12 -29.10
N LEU A 450 -55.92 59.72 -28.44
CA LEU A 450 -55.75 60.41 -27.17
C LEU A 450 -55.77 59.41 -26.01
N THR A 451 -54.82 59.56 -25.08
CA THR A 451 -54.63 58.66 -23.93
C THR A 451 -54.91 59.36 -22.61
N GLY A 452 -55.61 58.68 -21.70
CA GLY A 452 -55.90 59.15 -20.33
C GLY A 452 -57.27 59.80 -20.16
N GLU A 453 -57.71 59.96 -18.91
CA GLU A 453 -59.06 60.46 -18.57
C GLU A 453 -59.29 61.92 -18.99
N ASP A 454 -58.24 62.75 -19.05
CA ASP A 454 -58.30 64.17 -19.44
C ASP A 454 -58.11 64.41 -20.97
N ALA A 455 -57.77 63.37 -21.75
CA ALA A 455 -57.70 63.40 -23.21
C ALA A 455 -56.84 64.52 -23.88
N GLU A 456 -55.76 64.99 -23.24
CA GLU A 456 -54.90 66.07 -23.80
C GLU A 456 -53.67 65.59 -24.61
N MET A 457 -53.28 64.32 -24.52
CA MET A 457 -52.05 63.80 -25.17
C MET A 457 -52.30 62.57 -26.03
N THR A 458 -51.55 62.45 -27.12
CA THR A 458 -51.55 61.28 -28.01
C THR A 458 -50.64 60.17 -27.52
N VAL A 459 -50.85 58.92 -27.97
CA VAL A 459 -49.95 57.78 -27.69
C VAL A 459 -48.48 58.15 -27.99
N VAL A 460 -48.20 58.63 -29.21
CA VAL A 460 -46.84 59.03 -29.62
C VAL A 460 -46.35 60.30 -28.90
N GLY A 461 -47.24 61.25 -28.61
CA GLY A 461 -46.91 62.43 -27.82
C GLY A 461 -46.52 62.10 -26.39
N ASN A 462 -47.13 61.07 -25.80
CA ASN A 462 -46.74 60.53 -24.50
C ASN A 462 -45.35 59.87 -24.56
N TRP A 463 -45.03 59.09 -25.61
CA TRP A 463 -43.67 58.56 -25.81
C TRP A 463 -42.63 59.69 -25.97
N SER A 464 -42.96 60.75 -26.72
CA SER A 464 -42.09 61.92 -26.90
C SER A 464 -41.86 62.68 -25.58
N ARG A 465 -42.90 62.81 -24.74
CA ARG A 465 -42.81 63.42 -23.41
C ARG A 465 -41.99 62.58 -22.45
N GLU A 466 -42.25 61.27 -22.40
CA GLU A 466 -41.51 60.32 -21.56
C GLU A 466 -40.03 60.29 -21.94
N TYR A 467 -39.72 60.26 -23.25
CA TYR A 467 -38.36 60.37 -23.78
C TYR A 467 -37.67 61.66 -23.34
N TYR A 468 -38.34 62.81 -23.48
CA TYR A 468 -37.81 64.10 -23.06
C TYR A 468 -37.54 64.17 -21.54
N ILE A 469 -38.47 63.69 -20.72
CA ILE A 469 -38.33 63.65 -19.25
C ILE A 469 -37.19 62.72 -18.84
N LEU A 470 -37.10 61.51 -19.42
CA LEU A 470 -36.04 60.55 -19.12
C LEU A 470 -34.66 61.13 -19.47
N THR A 471 -34.49 61.59 -20.71
CA THR A 471 -33.22 62.12 -21.25
C THR A 471 -32.75 63.40 -20.56
N SER A 472 -33.67 64.27 -20.11
CA SER A 472 -33.34 65.50 -19.36
C SER A 472 -32.83 65.23 -17.95
N ASN A 473 -33.18 64.08 -17.36
CA ASN A 473 -32.81 63.69 -15.99
C ASN A 473 -31.58 62.77 -15.93
N ILE A 474 -30.90 62.50 -17.06
CA ILE A 474 -29.70 61.65 -17.08
C ILE A 474 -28.49 62.43 -16.55
N ASP A 475 -27.94 61.98 -15.43
CA ASP A 475 -26.67 62.48 -14.90
C ASP A 475 -25.49 61.92 -15.70
N PHE A 476 -25.22 62.55 -16.84
CA PHE A 476 -24.08 62.21 -17.69
C PHE A 476 -22.72 62.32 -16.99
N PRO A 477 -22.43 63.34 -16.14
CA PRO A 477 -21.24 63.34 -15.30
C PRO A 477 -21.09 62.09 -14.42
N LEU A 478 -22.14 61.69 -13.69
CA LEU A 478 -22.14 60.49 -12.85
C LEU A 478 -21.88 59.23 -13.69
N LEU A 479 -22.61 59.06 -14.79
CA LEU A 479 -22.46 57.94 -15.72
C LEU A 479 -21.02 57.80 -16.25
N ILE A 480 -20.38 58.91 -16.66
CA ILE A 480 -18.99 58.92 -17.15
C ILE A 480 -18.01 58.62 -16.00
N GLY A 481 -18.28 59.12 -14.79
CA GLY A 481 -17.51 58.79 -13.59
C GLY A 481 -17.52 57.29 -13.29
N THR A 482 -18.72 56.71 -13.21
CA THR A 482 -18.92 55.27 -12.94
C THR A 482 -18.25 54.36 -13.98
N ILE A 483 -18.17 54.79 -15.25
CA ILE A 483 -17.43 54.04 -16.29
C ILE A 483 -15.92 54.08 -16.06
N LYS A 484 -15.37 55.18 -15.56
CA LYS A 484 -13.94 55.30 -15.22
C LYS A 484 -13.58 54.53 -13.96
N ASP A 485 -14.47 54.55 -12.96
CA ASP A 485 -14.34 53.69 -11.77
C ASP A 485 -14.37 52.20 -12.18
N THR A 486 -15.23 51.85 -13.15
CA THR A 486 -15.28 50.51 -13.74
C THR A 486 -14.01 50.19 -14.54
N GLU A 487 -13.46 51.12 -15.34
CA GLU A 487 -12.19 50.94 -16.05
C GLU A 487 -11.03 50.66 -15.09
N GLU A 488 -10.95 51.35 -13.94
CA GLU A 488 -9.92 51.11 -12.94
C GLU A 488 -10.04 49.71 -12.30
N ASP A 489 -11.26 49.27 -11.98
CA ASP A 489 -11.51 47.91 -11.48
C ASP A 489 -11.26 46.84 -12.56
N LEU A 490 -11.55 47.12 -13.83
CA LEU A 490 -11.24 46.25 -14.96
C LEU A 490 -9.75 46.11 -15.20
N SER A 491 -8.98 47.20 -15.07
CA SER A 491 -7.52 47.17 -15.16
C SER A 491 -6.91 46.27 -14.06
N LYS A 492 -7.43 46.36 -12.83
CA LYS A 492 -7.05 45.45 -11.72
C LYS A 492 -7.47 44.00 -11.98
N ALA A 493 -8.63 43.77 -12.61
CA ALA A 493 -9.05 42.44 -13.05
C ALA A 493 -8.11 41.89 -14.12
N GLU A 494 -7.76 42.70 -15.13
CA GLU A 494 -6.84 42.39 -16.22
C GLU A 494 -5.43 42.05 -15.70
N GLU A 495 -4.86 42.84 -14.78
CA GLU A 495 -3.59 42.53 -14.10
C GLU A 495 -3.65 41.20 -13.33
N ARG A 496 -4.77 40.93 -12.62
CA ARG A 496 -4.95 39.67 -11.88
C ARG A 496 -5.11 38.48 -12.82
N ILE A 497 -5.90 38.58 -13.88
CA ILE A 497 -6.08 37.50 -14.87
C ILE A 497 -4.76 37.24 -15.58
N LYS A 498 -4.03 38.29 -15.99
CA LYS A 498 -2.72 38.17 -16.61
C LYS A 498 -1.74 37.43 -15.71
N CYS A 499 -1.62 37.85 -14.45
CA CYS A 499 -0.78 37.15 -13.45
C CYS A 499 -1.17 35.68 -13.28
N LEU A 500 -2.47 35.35 -13.34
CA LEU A 500 -2.95 33.97 -13.28
C LEU A 500 -2.65 33.17 -14.55
N SER A 501 -2.76 33.77 -15.73
CA SER A 501 -2.43 33.14 -17.02
C SER A 501 -0.93 32.91 -17.21
N GLU A 502 -0.09 33.73 -16.55
CA GLU A 502 1.36 33.60 -16.50
C GLU A 502 1.84 32.63 -15.40
N LEU A 503 0.93 32.04 -14.60
CA LEU A 503 1.31 30.95 -13.70
C LEU A 503 1.74 29.71 -14.49
N PRO A 504 2.71 28.93 -13.98
CA PRO A 504 3.19 27.72 -14.64
C PRO A 504 2.19 26.56 -14.45
N VAL A 505 0.99 26.70 -15.03
CA VAL A 505 -0.15 25.77 -14.92
C VAL A 505 0.26 24.33 -15.30
N ALA A 506 1.02 24.18 -16.37
CA ALA A 506 1.51 22.89 -16.85
C ALA A 506 2.50 22.22 -15.87
N GLU A 507 3.27 23.01 -15.11
CA GLU A 507 4.19 22.50 -14.09
C GLU A 507 3.45 22.21 -12.77
N ALA A 508 2.46 23.02 -12.41
CA ALA A 508 1.70 22.93 -11.16
C ALA A 508 0.85 21.65 -11.04
N GLY A 509 0.25 21.17 -12.14
CA GLY A 509 -0.62 19.99 -12.16
C GLY A 509 0.03 18.73 -11.56
N PRO A 510 1.19 18.27 -12.08
CA PRO A 510 1.94 17.14 -11.53
C PRO A 510 2.24 17.24 -10.03
N PHE A 511 2.47 18.44 -9.49
CA PHE A 511 2.68 18.61 -8.04
C PHE A 511 1.39 18.38 -7.24
N ILE A 512 0.21 18.79 -7.71
CA ILE A 512 -1.05 18.58 -6.96
C ILE A 512 -1.38 17.08 -6.82
N GLU A 513 -1.02 16.29 -7.83
CA GLU A 513 -1.15 14.83 -7.83
C GLU A 513 -0.02 14.07 -7.11
N LEU A 514 1.08 14.74 -6.76
CA LEU A 514 2.26 14.08 -6.17
C LEU A 514 1.98 13.47 -4.78
N PRO A 515 1.30 14.14 -3.83
CA PRO A 515 1.17 13.61 -2.48
C PRO A 515 0.41 12.28 -2.35
N PRO A 516 -0.72 12.01 -3.02
CA PRO A 516 -1.34 10.70 -2.93
C PRO A 516 -0.41 9.62 -3.48
N LYS A 517 0.38 9.90 -4.52
CA LYS A 517 1.39 8.98 -5.05
C LYS A 517 2.53 8.73 -4.05
N VAL A 518 2.98 9.74 -3.30
CA VAL A 518 4.03 9.57 -2.28
C VAL A 518 3.53 8.80 -1.06
N TRP A 519 2.37 9.14 -0.53
CA TRP A 519 1.84 8.63 0.75
C TRP A 519 0.95 7.38 0.63
N ASP A 520 0.87 6.75 -0.54
CA ASP A 520 0.15 5.48 -0.76
C ASP A 520 0.98 4.27 -0.30
N PHE A 521 1.26 4.20 1.00
CA PHE A 521 1.89 3.05 1.62
C PHE A 521 1.42 2.82 3.06
N ASP A 522 1.60 1.60 3.58
CA ASP A 522 1.39 1.27 4.99
C ASP A 522 2.74 1.29 5.73
N PRO A 523 2.98 2.16 6.73
CA PRO A 523 4.22 2.15 7.51
C PRO A 523 4.31 0.99 8.50
N LYS A 524 3.22 0.27 8.83
CA LYS A 524 3.23 -0.82 9.85
C LYS A 524 4.31 -1.90 9.68
N PRO A 525 4.77 -2.29 8.47
CA PRO A 525 5.89 -3.21 8.33
C PRO A 525 7.14 -2.74 9.09
N THR A 526 7.47 -1.44 9.10
CA THR A 526 8.66 -0.92 9.80
C THR A 526 8.71 -1.34 11.27
N ARG A 527 7.57 -1.34 11.97
CA ARG A 527 7.50 -1.71 13.40
C ARG A 527 8.05 -3.10 13.71
N HIS A 528 7.96 -4.04 12.77
CA HIS A 528 8.49 -5.39 12.94
C HIS A 528 10.03 -5.44 12.81
N LEU A 529 10.68 -4.41 12.25
CA LEU A 529 12.14 -4.24 12.32
C LEU A 529 12.57 -4.00 13.78
N VAL A 530 11.78 -3.25 14.56
CA VAL A 530 12.00 -3.08 16.02
C VAL A 530 11.90 -4.43 16.75
N GLU A 531 10.92 -5.27 16.41
CA GLU A 531 10.81 -6.64 16.95
C GLU A 531 12.03 -7.50 16.60
N THR A 532 12.63 -7.29 15.42
CA THR A 532 13.85 -7.99 14.98
C THR A 532 15.05 -7.54 15.82
N VAL A 533 15.23 -6.24 16.05
CA VAL A 533 16.29 -5.69 16.94
C VAL A 533 16.10 -6.18 18.38
N LEU A 534 14.87 -6.21 18.91
CA LEU A 534 14.59 -6.83 20.23
C LEU A 534 14.99 -8.31 20.26
N GLY A 535 14.73 -9.03 19.17
CA GLY A 535 15.19 -10.41 18.96
C GLY A 535 16.71 -10.54 19.04
N PHE A 536 17.45 -9.67 18.33
CA PHE A 536 18.91 -9.63 18.37
C PHE A 536 19.45 -9.31 19.77
N LYS A 537 18.90 -8.31 20.48
CA LYS A 537 19.29 -8.02 21.87
C LYS A 537 19.07 -9.21 22.81
N LYS A 538 18.01 -10.01 22.58
CA LYS A 538 17.77 -11.25 23.34
C LYS A 538 18.81 -12.32 23.00
N ILE A 539 19.07 -12.56 21.71
CA ILE A 539 20.06 -13.54 21.23
C ILE A 539 21.45 -13.20 21.75
N HIS A 540 21.88 -11.93 21.69
CA HIS A 540 23.12 -11.45 22.27
C HIS A 540 23.25 -11.77 23.76
N ARG A 541 22.21 -11.47 24.56
CA ARG A 541 22.22 -11.79 26.00
C ARG A 541 22.41 -13.30 26.23
N MET A 542 21.73 -14.13 25.45
CA MET A 542 21.79 -15.58 25.59
C MET A 542 23.16 -16.14 25.17
N ILE A 543 23.82 -15.60 24.14
CA ILE A 543 25.17 -16.07 23.77
C ILE A 543 26.24 -15.60 24.75
N VAL A 544 26.12 -14.40 25.34
CA VAL A 544 26.99 -13.96 26.44
C VAL A 544 26.79 -14.85 27.67
N GLU A 545 25.55 -15.14 28.07
CA GLU A 545 25.21 -16.05 29.17
C GLU A 545 25.76 -17.48 28.96
N LEU A 546 25.75 -17.98 27.72
CA LEU A 546 26.31 -19.29 27.36
C LEU A 546 27.86 -19.27 27.33
N ASN A 547 28.48 -18.19 26.85
CA ASN A 547 29.94 -18.04 26.83
C ASN A 547 30.51 -17.91 28.25
N GLU A 548 29.83 -17.19 29.14
CA GLU A 548 30.21 -17.06 30.56
C GLU A 548 29.89 -18.30 31.41
N TRP A 549 29.23 -19.31 30.83
CA TRP A 549 28.86 -20.55 31.52
C TRP A 549 30.08 -21.33 32.01
N LYS A 550 29.97 -21.88 33.23
CA LYS A 550 30.97 -22.77 33.83
C LYS A 550 30.26 -24.01 34.33
N PHE A 551 30.80 -25.17 33.98
CA PHE A 551 30.35 -26.45 34.52
C PHE A 551 30.83 -26.57 35.98
N GLU A 552 30.00 -27.13 36.85
CA GLU A 552 30.38 -27.43 38.22
C GLU A 552 31.39 -28.58 38.23
N THR A 553 32.45 -28.49 39.04
CA THR A 553 33.49 -29.53 39.08
C THR A 553 33.00 -30.72 39.90
N ASN A 554 32.42 -31.71 39.22
CA ASN A 554 31.85 -32.89 39.85
C ASN A 554 32.82 -34.09 39.92
N MET A 555 33.92 -34.04 39.16
CA MET A 555 34.98 -35.06 39.17
C MET A 555 36.39 -34.47 39.23
N GLU A 556 37.15 -34.81 40.27
CA GLU A 556 38.58 -34.49 40.38
C GLU A 556 39.45 -35.36 39.44
N SER A 557 39.05 -36.60 39.17
CA SER A 557 39.75 -37.50 38.23
C SER A 557 38.86 -38.63 37.70
N PHE A 558 38.92 -38.90 36.40
CA PHE A 558 38.20 -40.01 35.75
C PHE A 558 39.04 -41.29 35.61
N GLY A 559 40.38 -41.17 35.54
CA GLY A 559 41.30 -42.32 35.59
C GLY A 559 41.38 -43.19 34.33
N LEU A 560 40.48 -43.00 33.37
CA LEU A 560 40.66 -43.38 31.96
C LEU A 560 41.04 -42.15 31.12
N ASP A 561 41.60 -42.39 29.94
CA ASP A 561 41.80 -41.39 28.89
C ASP A 561 40.92 -41.66 27.66
N GLU A 562 40.92 -40.73 26.70
CA GLU A 562 40.13 -40.83 25.47
C GLU A 562 40.45 -42.10 24.66
N GLN A 563 41.69 -42.62 24.74
CA GLN A 563 42.07 -43.83 24.00
C GLN A 563 41.48 -45.08 24.66
N ASP A 564 41.45 -45.14 25.99
CA ASP A 564 40.79 -46.22 26.74
C ASP A 564 39.29 -46.30 26.41
N VAL A 565 38.57 -45.17 26.47
CA VAL A 565 37.12 -45.15 26.21
C VAL A 565 36.81 -45.51 24.75
N ASN A 566 37.62 -45.01 23.81
CA ASN A 566 37.55 -45.43 22.41
C ASN A 566 37.85 -46.92 22.22
N ALA A 567 38.76 -47.51 23.02
CA ALA A 567 39.03 -48.95 22.97
C ALA A 567 37.84 -49.77 23.47
N ILE A 568 37.16 -49.33 24.54
CA ILE A 568 35.92 -49.96 25.04
C ILE A 568 34.84 -49.96 23.96
N GLN A 569 34.56 -48.81 23.33
CA GLN A 569 33.55 -48.73 22.26
C GLN A 569 33.89 -49.62 21.06
N LYS A 570 35.14 -49.61 20.59
CA LYS A 570 35.58 -50.49 19.49
C LYS A 570 35.53 -51.97 19.84
N GLY A 571 35.76 -52.34 21.10
CA GLY A 571 35.59 -53.72 21.57
C GLY A 571 34.12 -54.14 21.60
N ILE A 572 33.20 -53.25 21.98
CA ILE A 572 31.75 -53.48 21.91
C ILE A 572 31.32 -53.73 20.47
N GLU A 573 31.73 -52.90 19.51
CA GLU A 573 31.44 -53.12 18.08
C GLU A 573 31.87 -54.52 17.60
N VAL A 574 33.03 -55.02 18.06
CA VAL A 574 33.50 -56.36 17.74
C VAL A 574 32.62 -57.44 18.38
N VAL A 575 32.21 -57.27 19.64
CA VAL A 575 31.26 -58.19 20.30
C VAL A 575 29.93 -58.24 19.55
N GLU A 576 29.39 -57.10 19.10
CA GLU A 576 28.16 -57.07 18.30
C GLU A 576 28.32 -57.81 16.97
N GLN A 577 29.45 -57.59 16.27
CA GLN A 577 29.75 -58.24 15.00
C GLN A 577 29.97 -59.77 15.18
N LEU A 578 30.60 -60.21 16.27
CA LEU A 578 30.75 -61.63 16.60
C LEU A 578 29.41 -62.28 16.99
N GLY A 579 28.50 -61.55 17.63
CA GLY A 579 27.13 -62.01 17.90
C GLY A 579 26.30 -62.23 16.62
N ASP A 580 26.59 -61.47 15.56
CA ASP A 580 25.89 -61.54 14.27
C ASP A 580 26.29 -62.76 13.39
N ILE A 581 27.29 -63.56 13.81
CA ILE A 581 27.81 -64.71 13.05
C ILE A 581 26.73 -65.76 12.75
N ASP A 582 25.86 -66.07 13.72
CA ASP A 582 24.74 -67.01 13.51
C ASP A 582 23.74 -66.49 12.46
N GLY A 583 23.51 -65.16 12.44
CA GLY A 583 22.66 -64.50 11.45
C GLY A 583 23.25 -64.60 10.05
N LEU A 584 24.54 -64.30 9.92
CA LEU A 584 25.30 -64.49 8.68
C LEU A 584 25.33 -65.94 8.23
N LEU A 585 25.58 -66.90 9.12
CA LEU A 585 25.56 -68.33 8.80
C LEU A 585 24.18 -68.78 8.31
N LYS A 586 23.10 -68.28 8.90
CA LYS A 586 21.73 -68.55 8.43
C LYS A 586 21.49 -67.99 7.02
N GLU A 587 21.83 -66.73 6.77
CA GLU A 587 21.75 -66.13 5.42
C GLU A 587 22.62 -66.89 4.40
N MET A 588 23.84 -67.28 4.79
CA MET A 588 24.72 -68.07 3.94
C MET A 588 24.20 -69.47 3.65
N ASN A 589 23.40 -70.06 4.55
CA ASN A 589 22.68 -71.32 4.31
C ASN A 589 21.50 -71.12 3.34
N GLU A 590 20.71 -70.06 3.51
CA GLU A 590 19.58 -69.72 2.63
C GLU A 590 20.04 -69.37 1.21
N LEU A 591 21.25 -68.81 1.08
CA LEU A 591 21.93 -68.49 -0.19
C LEU A 591 22.80 -69.63 -0.76
N SER A 592 22.84 -70.82 -0.12
CA SER A 592 23.69 -71.93 -0.56
C SER A 592 23.08 -72.74 -1.73
N GLY A 593 23.93 -73.26 -2.62
CA GLY A 593 23.48 -74.08 -3.77
C GLY A 593 22.86 -73.32 -4.94
N ILE A 594 22.91 -71.99 -4.94
CA ILE A 594 22.27 -71.15 -5.99
C ILE A 594 23.07 -71.13 -7.31
N ASN A 595 24.40 -71.26 -7.32
CA ASN A 595 25.21 -71.34 -8.55
C ASN A 595 26.66 -71.88 -8.36
N GLY A 596 27.11 -72.73 -9.29
CA GLY A 596 28.52 -72.86 -9.72
C GLY A 596 29.57 -73.42 -8.73
N SER A 597 30.28 -74.50 -9.12
CA SER A 597 31.22 -75.22 -8.25
C SER A 597 32.40 -74.39 -7.72
N GLU A 598 32.93 -73.42 -8.48
CA GLU A 598 34.08 -72.60 -8.06
C GLU A 598 33.74 -71.58 -6.96
N VAL A 599 32.47 -71.16 -6.87
CA VAL A 599 32.01 -70.24 -5.82
C VAL A 599 31.59 -71.00 -4.60
N GLU A 600 30.93 -72.13 -4.79
CA GLU A 600 30.55 -73.01 -3.69
C GLU A 600 31.80 -73.38 -2.86
N GLU A 601 32.98 -73.58 -3.47
CA GLU A 601 34.22 -73.79 -2.73
C GLU A 601 34.65 -72.58 -1.88
N ALA A 602 34.61 -71.35 -2.40
CA ALA A 602 34.97 -70.15 -1.65
C ALA A 602 33.91 -69.76 -0.60
N TRP A 603 32.63 -69.92 -0.92
CA TRP A 603 31.47 -69.70 -0.05
C TRP A 603 31.44 -70.70 1.09
N GLN A 604 31.66 -72.00 0.79
CA GLN A 604 31.85 -73.03 1.80
C GLN A 604 33.13 -72.80 2.61
N THR A 605 34.22 -72.28 2.04
CA THR A 605 35.42 -71.93 2.83
C THR A 605 35.11 -70.84 3.88
N VAL A 606 34.44 -69.75 3.49
CA VAL A 606 34.03 -68.70 4.46
C VAL A 606 32.99 -69.25 5.45
N ARG A 607 32.00 -70.02 4.98
CA ARG A 607 30.97 -70.65 5.84
C ARG A 607 31.58 -71.64 6.83
N THR A 608 32.53 -72.48 6.42
CA THR A 608 33.24 -73.42 7.28
C THR A 608 34.09 -72.69 8.30
N ALA A 609 34.79 -71.62 7.91
CA ALA A 609 35.55 -70.81 8.86
C ALA A 609 34.64 -70.07 9.87
N LEU A 610 33.47 -69.59 9.45
CA LEU A 610 32.47 -69.01 10.34
C LEU A 610 31.80 -70.07 11.24
N ILE A 611 31.54 -71.28 10.74
CA ILE A 611 31.05 -72.42 11.56
C ILE A 611 32.10 -72.82 12.58
N GLN A 612 33.37 -72.88 12.19
CA GLN A 612 34.48 -73.18 13.09
C GLN A 612 34.61 -72.10 14.16
N LEU A 613 34.63 -70.83 13.77
CA LEU A 613 34.62 -69.69 14.70
C LEU A 613 33.42 -69.73 15.65
N ASN A 614 32.21 -70.02 15.16
CA ASN A 614 31.02 -70.15 16.00
C ASN A 614 31.10 -71.34 16.97
N SER A 615 31.71 -72.46 16.55
CA SER A 615 32.00 -73.60 17.43
C SER A 615 33.01 -73.24 18.52
N GLU A 616 34.12 -72.58 18.14
CA GLU A 616 35.16 -72.13 19.07
C GLU A 616 34.60 -71.09 20.05
N LEU A 617 33.74 -70.17 19.62
CA LEU A 617 32.97 -69.27 20.49
C LEU A 617 32.06 -70.06 21.44
N SER A 618 31.30 -71.06 20.96
CA SER A 618 30.43 -71.89 21.80
C SER A 618 31.22 -72.64 22.89
N ASP A 619 32.37 -73.22 22.52
CA ASP A 619 33.22 -73.96 23.44
C ASP A 619 33.91 -73.05 24.47
N HIS A 620 34.40 -71.87 24.05
CA HIS A 620 35.21 -70.97 24.88
C HIS A 620 34.44 -69.88 25.64
N LEU A 621 33.19 -69.54 25.27
CA LEU A 621 32.38 -68.59 26.02
C LEU A 621 31.94 -69.19 27.39
N PRO A 622 32.22 -68.53 28.52
CA PRO A 622 31.92 -69.05 29.85
C PRO A 622 30.40 -69.12 30.12
N PRO A 623 29.94 -70.02 31.01
CA PRO A 623 28.60 -69.90 31.56
C PRO A 623 28.44 -68.56 32.29
N ILE A 624 27.26 -67.96 32.20
CA ILE A 624 26.98 -66.61 32.69
C ILE A 624 27.16 -66.58 34.22
N ASP A 625 28.13 -65.79 34.68
CA ASP A 625 28.37 -65.44 36.08
C ASP A 625 28.97 -64.02 36.10
N THR A 626 28.52 -63.16 37.01
CA THR A 626 28.54 -61.67 36.90
C THR A 626 29.91 -60.98 37.05
N ASN A 627 31.02 -61.68 36.77
CA ASN A 627 32.37 -61.19 37.04
C ASN A 627 33.13 -60.82 35.74
N LEU A 628 33.48 -59.54 35.60
CA LEU A 628 34.29 -58.98 34.48
C LEU A 628 35.61 -59.73 34.23
N THR A 629 36.18 -60.37 35.26
CA THR A 629 37.40 -61.20 35.14
C THR A 629 37.17 -62.40 34.21
N ASN A 630 35.96 -62.97 34.20
CA ASN A 630 35.61 -64.09 33.32
C ASN A 630 35.50 -63.63 31.86
N LEU A 631 35.03 -62.40 31.62
CA LEU A 631 34.94 -61.81 30.29
C LEU A 631 36.32 -61.64 29.65
N ARG A 632 37.26 -61.10 30.42
CA ARG A 632 38.68 -60.95 30.04
C ARG A 632 39.33 -62.28 29.69
N SER A 633 39.06 -63.33 30.49
CA SER A 633 39.53 -64.69 30.21
C SER A 633 38.90 -65.26 28.94
N ALA A 634 37.61 -65.04 28.70
CA ALA A 634 36.91 -65.51 27.50
C ALA A 634 37.46 -64.89 26.21
N ILE A 635 37.63 -63.57 26.21
CA ILE A 635 38.12 -62.78 25.06
C ILE A 635 39.50 -63.25 24.59
N SER A 636 40.44 -63.42 25.54
CA SER A 636 41.84 -63.76 25.25
C SER A 636 42.08 -65.18 24.68
N VAL A 637 41.03 -66.00 24.59
CA VAL A 637 41.11 -67.41 24.12
C VAL A 637 40.55 -67.57 22.70
N ILE A 638 39.81 -66.58 22.18
CA ILE A 638 39.18 -66.65 20.85
C ILE A 638 40.27 -66.56 19.76
N GLN A 639 40.50 -67.66 19.03
CA GLN A 639 41.32 -67.62 17.83
C GLN A 639 40.47 -67.18 16.65
N LEU A 640 40.88 -66.11 15.97
CA LEU A 640 40.13 -65.55 14.85
C LEU A 640 40.81 -65.92 13.52
N PRO A 641 40.04 -66.28 12.49
CA PRO A 641 40.62 -66.58 11.17
C PRO A 641 41.24 -65.31 10.58
N SER A 642 42.57 -65.30 10.46
CA SER A 642 43.33 -64.10 10.09
C SER A 642 43.15 -63.67 8.62
N ASP A 643 42.87 -64.63 7.72
CA ASP A 643 42.68 -64.40 6.29
C ASP A 643 41.49 -65.22 5.76
N LEU A 644 40.33 -64.58 5.61
CA LEU A 644 39.18 -65.15 4.91
C LEU A 644 39.18 -64.73 3.43
N PRO A 645 38.85 -65.63 2.47
CA PRO A 645 38.89 -65.34 1.03
C PRO A 645 37.74 -64.43 0.53
N ILE A 646 37.29 -63.48 1.34
CA ILE A 646 36.14 -62.59 1.07
C ILE A 646 36.33 -61.83 -0.26
N GLN A 647 37.55 -61.36 -0.55
CA GLN A 647 37.83 -60.63 -1.79
C GLN A 647 37.68 -61.48 -3.06
N LEU A 648 37.90 -62.80 -2.99
CA LEU A 648 37.67 -63.71 -4.12
C LEU A 648 36.17 -63.81 -4.43
N ILE A 649 35.33 -63.87 -3.39
CA ILE A 649 33.86 -63.88 -3.51
C ILE A 649 33.37 -62.55 -4.10
N ILE A 650 33.85 -61.40 -3.59
CA ILE A 650 33.50 -60.06 -4.11
C ILE A 650 33.83 -59.94 -5.60
N ASN A 651 35.05 -60.33 -6.00
CA ASN A 651 35.50 -60.25 -7.39
C ASN A 651 34.64 -61.13 -8.31
N TRP A 652 34.25 -62.32 -7.85
CA TRP A 652 33.38 -63.21 -8.61
C TRP A 652 31.95 -62.67 -8.71
N VAL A 653 31.34 -62.22 -7.61
CA VAL A 653 29.95 -61.70 -7.60
C VAL A 653 29.83 -60.47 -8.50
N ASN A 654 30.82 -59.58 -8.50
CA ASN A 654 30.86 -58.42 -9.39
C ASN A 654 31.09 -58.78 -10.87
N GLY A 655 31.81 -59.87 -11.15
CA GLY A 655 32.09 -60.34 -12.52
C GLY A 655 30.96 -61.15 -13.16
N ASN A 656 30.29 -61.99 -12.37
CA ASN A 656 29.44 -63.08 -12.88
C ASN A 656 27.95 -62.99 -12.52
N LEU A 657 27.56 -62.19 -11.51
CA LEU A 657 26.14 -61.96 -11.17
C LEU A 657 25.67 -60.57 -11.61
N LYS A 658 24.53 -60.51 -12.32
CA LYS A 658 23.84 -59.26 -12.68
C LYS A 658 22.35 -59.37 -12.41
N GLY A 659 21.76 -58.31 -11.87
CA GLY A 659 20.34 -58.24 -11.53
C GLY A 659 20.04 -58.67 -10.09
N VAL A 660 18.79 -59.09 -9.84
CA VAL A 660 18.18 -59.31 -8.51
C VAL A 660 19.01 -60.20 -7.58
N VAL A 661 19.64 -61.26 -8.12
CA VAL A 661 20.49 -62.17 -7.33
C VAL A 661 21.69 -61.42 -6.72
N ARG A 662 22.28 -60.43 -7.41
CA ARG A 662 23.42 -59.66 -6.86
C ARG A 662 23.04 -58.89 -5.60
N SER A 663 21.82 -58.33 -5.55
CA SER A 663 21.32 -57.60 -4.37
C SER A 663 21.01 -58.51 -3.18
N GLU A 664 20.73 -59.80 -3.39
CA GLU A 664 20.50 -60.77 -2.29
C GLU A 664 21.82 -61.10 -1.56
N TYR A 665 22.92 -61.27 -2.29
CA TYR A 665 24.26 -61.45 -1.69
C TYR A 665 24.87 -60.15 -1.12
N GLU A 666 24.44 -58.98 -1.61
CA GLU A 666 25.10 -57.69 -1.31
C GLU A 666 25.05 -57.34 0.19
N ASN A 667 23.95 -57.60 0.88
CA ASN A 667 23.82 -57.31 2.33
C ASN A 667 24.76 -58.17 3.18
N THR A 668 24.71 -59.50 2.98
CA THR A 668 25.58 -60.46 3.70
C THR A 668 27.06 -60.20 3.40
N LEU A 669 27.40 -59.88 2.14
CA LEU A 669 28.78 -59.48 1.77
C LEU A 669 29.20 -58.14 2.39
N GLN A 670 28.35 -57.12 2.41
CA GLN A 670 28.68 -55.84 3.05
C GLN A 670 28.91 -56.00 4.56
N ARG A 671 28.17 -56.88 5.24
CA ARG A 671 28.44 -57.24 6.65
C ARG A 671 29.78 -57.95 6.79
N LEU A 672 30.06 -58.97 6.00
CA LEU A 672 31.37 -59.66 5.99
C LEU A 672 32.55 -58.73 5.69
N ILE A 673 32.37 -57.73 4.81
CA ILE A 673 33.41 -56.72 4.49
C ILE A 673 33.69 -55.78 5.68
N ARG A 674 32.67 -55.47 6.50
CA ARG A 674 32.84 -54.66 7.72
C ARG A 674 33.54 -55.43 8.84
N MET A 675 33.66 -56.76 8.73
CA MET A 675 34.28 -57.59 9.75
C MET A 675 35.82 -57.57 9.65
N ASP A 676 36.42 -56.75 10.51
CA ASP A 676 37.87 -56.53 10.60
C ASP A 676 38.57 -57.60 11.45
N PHE A 677 38.40 -58.87 11.07
CA PHE A 677 38.89 -60.05 11.82
C PHE A 677 40.38 -59.96 12.19
N ALA A 678 41.20 -59.37 11.32
CA ALA A 678 42.64 -59.18 11.53
C ALA A 678 42.97 -58.25 12.73
N ASN A 679 42.09 -57.31 13.08
CA ASN A 679 42.29 -56.39 14.21
C ASN A 679 41.34 -56.66 15.39
N TYR A 680 40.38 -57.57 15.28
CA TYR A 680 39.43 -57.90 16.34
C TYR A 680 40.09 -58.31 17.65
N SER A 681 41.05 -59.25 17.64
CA SER A 681 41.78 -59.66 18.86
C SER A 681 42.43 -58.44 19.53
N LYS A 682 43.13 -57.61 18.74
CA LYS A 682 43.74 -56.36 19.23
C LYS A 682 42.70 -55.41 19.85
N LYS A 683 41.56 -55.16 19.19
CA LYS A 683 40.50 -54.27 19.70
C LYS A 683 39.89 -54.80 21.01
N LEU A 684 39.69 -56.11 21.13
CA LEU A 684 39.16 -56.75 22.33
C LEU A 684 40.20 -56.78 23.47
N ASP A 685 41.49 -56.97 23.16
CA ASP A 685 42.58 -56.87 24.14
C ASP A 685 42.74 -55.43 24.66
N GLU A 686 42.65 -54.43 23.78
CA GLU A 686 42.65 -53.00 24.13
C GLU A 686 41.44 -52.65 25.02
N MET A 687 40.22 -53.08 24.65
CA MET A 687 39.03 -52.98 25.52
C MET A 687 39.27 -53.64 26.89
N SER A 688 39.83 -54.85 26.90
CA SER A 688 40.08 -55.57 28.16
C SER A 688 41.10 -54.88 29.05
N HIS A 689 42.05 -54.14 28.49
CA HIS A 689 43.00 -53.32 29.27
C HIS A 689 42.29 -52.10 29.87
N ALA A 690 41.51 -51.38 29.05
CA ALA A 690 40.74 -50.21 29.45
C ALA A 690 39.71 -50.51 30.55
N ILE A 691 38.91 -51.58 30.41
CA ILE A 691 37.97 -52.04 31.46
C ILE A 691 38.72 -52.40 32.75
N GLY A 692 39.91 -52.99 32.64
CA GLY A 692 40.77 -53.27 33.78
C GLY A 692 41.19 -52.00 34.54
N LYS A 693 41.65 -50.98 33.80
CA LYS A 693 42.01 -49.65 34.33
C LYS A 693 40.82 -48.96 35.02
N TRP A 694 39.63 -49.03 34.41
CA TRP A 694 38.37 -48.49 34.98
C TRP A 694 37.99 -49.17 36.29
N SER A 695 37.92 -50.50 36.28
CA SER A 695 37.54 -51.31 37.46
C SER A 695 38.53 -51.15 38.63
N GLY A 696 39.82 -50.96 38.33
CA GLY A 696 40.86 -50.72 39.34
C GLY A 696 40.70 -49.39 40.09
N ASN A 697 40.20 -48.35 39.42
CA ASN A 697 40.02 -47.03 40.03
C ASN A 697 38.73 -46.93 40.86
N LYS A 698 37.68 -47.71 40.54
CA LYS A 698 36.48 -47.79 41.40
C LYS A 698 36.76 -48.47 42.75
N GLY A 699 37.83 -49.26 42.85
CA GLY A 699 38.26 -49.91 44.10
C GLY A 699 39.15 -49.09 45.04
N SER A 700 39.42 -47.81 44.75
CA SER A 700 40.26 -46.93 45.59
C SER A 700 39.53 -45.79 46.28
N ALA A 701 38.20 -45.69 46.15
CA ALA A 701 37.39 -44.98 47.12
C ALA A 701 37.15 -45.93 48.30
N GLU A 702 37.74 -45.64 49.46
CA GLU A 702 37.35 -46.31 50.70
C GLU A 702 35.91 -45.91 51.02
N GLU A 703 34.96 -46.78 50.67
CA GLU A 703 33.65 -46.78 51.32
C GLU A 703 33.87 -47.10 52.80
N ASP A 704 33.65 -46.11 53.65
CA ASP A 704 33.36 -46.29 55.08
C ASP A 704 32.01 -47.05 55.18
N GLU A 705 31.99 -48.33 54.80
CA GLU A 705 30.92 -49.26 55.12
C GLU A 705 30.85 -49.42 56.64
N LYS A 706 30.08 -48.54 57.28
CA LYS A 706 29.47 -48.88 58.55
C LYS A 706 28.41 -49.93 58.29
N GLU A 707 28.63 -51.11 58.84
CA GLU A 707 27.60 -52.12 59.06
C GLU A 707 26.34 -51.44 59.66
N GLU A 708 25.28 -51.27 58.87
CA GLU A 708 23.93 -51.13 59.41
C GLU A 708 23.23 -52.49 59.34
N GLU A 709 22.65 -52.88 60.47
CA GLU A 709 22.20 -54.24 60.73
C GLU A 709 21.05 -54.68 59.81
N ASP A 710 21.10 -55.95 59.43
CA ASP A 710 20.10 -56.64 58.60
C ASP A 710 18.71 -56.65 59.26
N CYS A 711 17.88 -55.65 58.94
CA CYS A 711 16.50 -55.54 59.39
C CYS A 711 15.51 -56.05 58.34
N LEU A 712 15.36 -57.38 58.31
CA LEU A 712 14.30 -58.12 57.63
C LEU A 712 12.89 -57.61 58.02
N VAL A 713 12.33 -56.68 57.24
CA VAL A 713 10.92 -56.27 57.35
C VAL A 713 10.11 -56.91 56.23
N VAL A 714 9.45 -58.03 56.57
CA VAL A 714 8.39 -58.63 55.76
C VAL A 714 7.20 -57.68 55.72
N MET A 715 6.98 -56.97 54.60
CA MET A 715 5.75 -56.21 54.38
C MET A 715 4.72 -57.07 53.64
N ALA A 716 3.81 -57.69 54.40
CA ALA A 716 2.72 -58.49 53.85
C ALA A 716 1.72 -57.62 53.06
N CYS A 717 1.38 -58.05 51.84
CA CYS A 717 0.30 -57.44 51.06
C CYS A 717 -1.06 -57.74 51.73
N VAL A 718 -1.65 -56.74 52.38
CA VAL A 718 -3.04 -56.81 52.87
C VAL A 718 -3.98 -56.35 51.75
N PHE A 719 -4.60 -57.31 51.08
CA PHE A 719 -5.77 -57.06 50.24
C PHE A 719 -6.99 -56.85 51.13
N LEU A 720 -7.46 -55.61 51.26
CA LEU A 720 -8.83 -55.33 51.69
C LEU A 720 -9.69 -55.14 50.44
N ARG A 721 -10.61 -56.10 50.23
CA ARG A 721 -11.80 -55.88 49.41
C ARG A 721 -12.77 -55.02 50.21
N ASP A 722 -13.27 -53.97 49.59
CA ASP A 722 -14.64 -53.52 49.83
C ASP A 722 -15.26 -53.10 48.49
N GLU A 723 -16.59 -53.12 48.42
CA GLU A 723 -17.33 -53.19 47.15
C GLU A 723 -17.70 -51.81 46.56
N ASP A 724 -18.06 -51.82 45.27
CA ASP A 724 -18.60 -50.74 44.42
C ASP A 724 -17.67 -49.66 43.78
N LEU A 725 -17.94 -49.46 42.48
CA LEU A 725 -17.67 -48.29 41.60
C LEU A 725 -16.26 -48.05 40.98
N ASN A 726 -16.14 -48.56 39.74
CA ASN A 726 -15.51 -47.97 38.53
C ASN A 726 -14.03 -47.48 38.53
N PHE A 727 -13.28 -48.01 37.56
CA PHE A 727 -11.90 -47.67 37.21
C PHE A 727 -11.64 -46.21 36.80
N ARG A 728 -10.54 -45.64 37.32
CA ARG A 728 -9.38 -45.18 36.51
C ARG A 728 -8.20 -44.79 37.40
N ILE A 729 -7.10 -45.54 37.35
CA ILE A 729 -5.82 -45.10 37.93
C ILE A 729 -5.00 -44.43 36.83
N THR A 730 -4.77 -43.13 36.98
CA THR A 730 -3.77 -42.36 36.22
C THR A 730 -2.69 -41.88 37.19
N SER A 731 -1.47 -42.36 36.97
CA SER A 731 -0.25 -42.13 37.78
C SER A 731 -0.25 -42.71 39.20
N VAL A 732 0.85 -43.41 39.54
CA VAL A 732 1.29 -43.65 40.92
C VAL A 732 2.43 -42.68 41.17
N ARG A 733 2.29 -41.77 42.14
CA ARG A 733 3.37 -40.89 42.59
C ARG A 733 4.01 -41.47 43.85
N CYS A 734 5.25 -41.93 43.74
CA CYS A 734 6.09 -42.12 44.92
C CYS A 734 6.53 -40.74 45.45
N LEU A 735 5.96 -40.32 46.58
CA LEU A 735 6.37 -39.10 47.28
C LEU A 735 7.66 -39.38 48.07
N LYS A 736 8.79 -38.85 47.62
CA LYS A 736 10.03 -38.83 48.39
C LYS A 736 9.96 -37.69 49.42
N MET A 737 9.61 -38.00 50.67
CA MET A 737 9.72 -37.05 51.78
C MET A 737 11.16 -37.02 52.31
N SER A 738 11.82 -35.88 52.20
CA SER A 738 13.15 -35.64 52.78
C SER A 738 13.02 -34.92 54.11
N TYR A 739 13.33 -35.59 55.23
CA TYR A 739 13.48 -34.94 56.53
C TYR A 739 14.87 -34.32 56.65
N LYS A 740 14.94 -33.03 57.02
CA LYS A 740 16.20 -32.32 57.29
C LYS A 740 16.41 -32.21 58.80
N ILE A 741 17.35 -32.97 59.35
CA ILE A 741 17.77 -32.83 60.76
C ILE A 741 18.67 -31.59 60.86
N VAL A 742 18.16 -30.52 61.49
CA VAL A 742 18.93 -29.30 61.76
C VAL A 742 19.42 -29.33 63.21
N LYS A 743 20.74 -29.32 63.40
CA LYS A 743 21.38 -29.22 64.72
C LYS A 743 21.26 -27.78 65.22
N LEU A 744 20.39 -27.55 66.21
CA LEU A 744 20.17 -26.25 66.84
C LEU A 744 21.06 -26.08 68.09
N GLU A 745 22.07 -25.23 68.00
CA GLU A 745 22.71 -24.63 69.17
C GLU A 745 22.19 -23.19 69.33
N GLY A 746 21.54 -22.90 70.46
CA GLY A 746 20.74 -21.68 70.62
C GLY A 746 21.42 -20.55 71.40
N LYS A 747 21.18 -19.31 70.94
CA LYS A 747 21.18 -17.99 71.63
C LYS A 747 21.10 -16.93 70.51
N GLY A 748 20.09 -16.08 70.34
CA GLY A 748 18.83 -15.85 71.06
C GLY A 748 18.64 -14.34 71.32
N ILE A 749 17.47 -13.78 70.95
CA ILE A 749 16.75 -12.57 71.47
C ILE A 749 15.87 -11.93 70.36
N PHE A 750 14.77 -11.30 70.78
CA PHE A 750 13.56 -10.90 70.03
C PHE A 750 13.62 -9.52 69.33
N HIS A 751 12.84 -9.36 68.25
CA HIS A 751 11.63 -8.49 68.10
C HIS A 751 11.26 -8.48 66.59
N GLU A 752 10.11 -8.97 66.09
CA GLU A 752 8.67 -8.66 66.31
C GLU A 752 8.14 -7.43 65.52
N ILE A 753 7.14 -7.68 64.65
CA ILE A 753 6.27 -6.75 63.88
C ILE A 753 6.98 -5.95 62.75
N GLU A 754 6.52 -5.91 61.50
CA GLU A 754 5.21 -6.25 60.88
C GLU A 754 5.35 -7.15 59.63
#